data_AF-A0AAU9PH87-F1
#
_entry.id   AF-A0AAU9PH87-F1
#
_cell.length_a   1.000
_cell.length_b   1.000
_cell.length_c   1.000
_cell.angle_alpha   90.00
_cell.angle_beta   90.00
_cell.angle_gamma   90.00
#
_symmetry.space_group_name_H-M   'P 1'
#
loop_
_entity.id
_entity.type
_entity.pdbx_description
1 polymer ?
#
loop_
_entity_poly.entity_id
_entity_poly.type
_entity_poly.pdbx_seq_one_letter_code
_entity_poly.pdbx_strand_id
1 'polypeptide(L)'
;MPTLVNYCGDDKHHTGGSLCSMNSNRLFSILDVYNHPCKRSRINDSYSLFSNNKNNPSIEILPDECLYEIFRRLSGGKGRSVAACVSLRWLTLISNLKASEIIVSNKVKVKVNNEFSYDDEQENDGYLTRSLEGKKATDTRLAAIAVGTSARGGLGKLSVRGSDKVTSIGFSAIARGCPNLRVLSLWNVPMIGDESLIEISKCQFLESLDLCHCPLISNIGLISIAKNCPNLSSLTIESCKNIGNKSLQTIARCCPNLQSLTIKDCPNVGDQGVATLFSSSLVLTKVKLQSLDITDLSLAVIGRYGKSITNLALTNLRNVSQKGFWAMGNAGNLESLMSLTVISCCGITDLSLKVIGKGCHVLKHLVLKKCWFLSDKGLVSFARAARFLESLQLEECNRVTQQGILGTLSNQNSKMKSFSVVKCMGVIDLDEKAIDFFEKNQSLHSLTIKNCIGFGNKNLEMIGKLSPNLHNLDLTGLSGITDSGLFDFLKTRTAGLKKINLTDCINLTDKVVVDLVKIHGGTLELLNLGGCRKITDESMAAIGRNCGLLKDLDVSKSGITDSGVSWLCCEGNMRLRVLALSGCMVSNEIRGLGVNWGTRASHPLSPNIVVKLMKDNGFDKVKLFEAEPRVLDALRNSGLQVMLGIPNDFLAPLASGVRVAEDWVAKNVSAYVSRGVDIRYVAVGNEPFLKTYKNMFTNATLPALQNIQAALIKAGLGSQVKITVPLNADVYESNSGVPSEGNFRSDIHSLMISIVQFLSDNAAPLTINIYPFLSLYADPHFPIDFAFFAGTNAPVVDGTISYTNVFDANYDTLVWALEKNGFPAMPVIVGEIGWPTDGDQNANLGYARKFNQGLISRIIQGQGTPKRKTPPDVYIFGLIDEDQKSIDPAKGVRYLSRQWCVMAEGASESDPNLADSVKYACTYADCTSLGYGSSCNGLDARGNASYAFNQYFQTFNQQKGTCDFHNLSVVTKIQPTTGMSDCKYEIMIDLGKHEKSRNPVTSVAAFGWRLQDLSYSGVVVVMLSFIISWVS
;
A
#
# COMPACT_ATOMS: atom_id res chain seq x y z
N MET A 1 -21.19 16.13 -2.72
CA MET A 1 -21.60 15.61 -1.41
C MET A 1 -21.09 14.18 -1.26
N PRO A 2 -20.74 13.69 -0.05
CA PRO A 2 -20.06 12.40 0.11
C PRO A 2 -20.92 11.32 0.79
N THR A 3 -20.88 10.11 0.24
CA THR A 3 -21.31 8.81 0.81
C THR A 3 -20.65 7.69 -0.01
N LEU A 4 -20.32 6.50 0.48
CA LEU A 4 -20.12 6.04 1.86
C LEU A 4 -19.22 4.79 1.80
N VAL A 5 -18.01 4.81 2.37
CA VAL A 5 -17.14 3.62 2.43
C VAL A 5 -16.37 3.57 3.76
N ASN A 6 -16.74 2.64 4.62
CA ASN A 6 -15.81 1.68 5.24
C ASN A 6 -16.56 0.69 6.13
N TYR A 7 -16.24 -0.60 5.99
CA TYR A 7 -16.83 -1.70 6.76
C TYR A 7 -15.70 -2.46 7.46
N CYS A 8 -15.56 -2.30 8.77
CA CYS A 8 -14.62 -3.02 9.63
C CYS A 8 -14.99 -2.71 11.10
N GLY A 9 -15.05 -3.66 12.03
CA GLY A 9 -14.93 -5.13 11.95
C GLY A 9 -15.17 -5.70 13.35
N ASP A 10 -15.85 -6.84 13.48
CA ASP A 10 -16.36 -7.32 14.78
C ASP A 10 -15.28 -7.96 15.68
N ASP A 11 -14.99 -7.35 16.83
CA ASP A 11 -14.39 -8.04 17.98
C ASP A 11 -15.50 -8.58 18.90
N LYS A 12 -15.78 -9.88 18.80
CA LYS A 12 -16.86 -10.55 19.55
C LYS A 12 -16.40 -10.98 20.95
N HIS A 13 -16.95 -10.36 22.00
CA HIS A 13 -16.98 -10.93 23.35
C HIS A 13 -18.42 -11.00 23.89
N HIS A 14 -18.98 -12.20 23.85
CA HIS A 14 -20.17 -12.65 24.58
C HIS A 14 -19.72 -13.31 25.91
N THR A 15 -20.51 -13.41 27.00
CA THR A 15 -21.89 -12.98 27.28
C THR A 15 -22.09 -12.82 28.79
N GLY A 16 -23.08 -12.01 29.21
CA GLY A 16 -23.63 -12.03 30.57
C GLY A 16 -23.80 -10.63 31.19
N GLY A 17 -24.99 -10.20 31.63
CA GLY A 17 -26.31 -10.83 31.46
C GLY A 17 -27.37 -10.22 32.39
N SER A 18 -28.51 -9.80 31.82
CA SER A 18 -29.75 -9.35 32.50
C SER A 18 -29.82 -7.91 33.05
N LEU A 19 -30.50 -7.06 32.26
CA LEU A 19 -31.65 -6.21 32.64
C LEU A 19 -31.64 -5.39 33.95
N CYS A 20 -31.61 -4.07 33.80
CA CYS A 20 -32.73 -3.19 34.23
C CYS A 20 -32.71 -1.87 33.43
N SER A 21 -33.83 -1.14 33.35
CA SER A 21 -34.04 -0.13 32.29
C SER A 21 -34.53 1.26 32.74
N MET A 22 -34.15 2.26 31.94
CA MET A 22 -34.85 3.53 31.65
C MET A 22 -34.79 4.75 32.61
N ASN A 23 -34.67 5.91 31.93
CA ASN A 23 -35.30 7.23 32.19
C ASN A 23 -34.79 8.22 33.27
N SER A 24 -33.86 9.07 32.80
CA SER A 24 -34.06 10.51 32.54
C SER A 24 -34.22 11.57 33.66
N ASN A 25 -33.49 12.68 33.45
CA ASN A 25 -33.80 14.07 33.80
C ASN A 25 -34.04 14.49 35.26
N ARG A 26 -33.12 15.31 35.78
CA ARG A 26 -33.38 16.73 36.13
C ARG A 26 -32.09 17.53 36.32
N LEU A 27 -32.15 18.83 36.01
CA LEU A 27 -31.16 19.82 36.42
C LEU A 27 -31.53 20.39 37.80
N PHE A 28 -30.56 20.83 38.61
CA PHE A 28 -30.21 22.27 38.73
C PHE A 28 -29.03 22.50 39.69
N SER A 29 -28.38 23.66 39.55
CA SER A 29 -27.28 24.20 40.36
C SER A 29 -27.82 24.92 41.63
N ILE A 30 -27.05 25.51 42.58
CA ILE A 30 -26.22 26.74 42.49
C ILE A 30 -25.49 26.99 43.85
N LEU A 31 -24.38 27.77 43.82
CA LEU A 31 -23.72 28.59 44.88
C LEU A 31 -22.68 28.00 45.87
N ASP A 32 -21.49 28.63 45.85
CA ASP A 32 -20.50 28.70 46.94
C ASP A 32 -20.82 29.81 47.97
N VAL A 33 -20.43 29.62 49.24
CA VAL A 33 -20.02 30.72 50.15
C VAL A 33 -18.88 30.26 51.07
N TYR A 34 -17.81 31.06 51.15
CA TYR A 34 -16.67 30.88 52.08
C TYR A 34 -17.03 31.28 53.52
N ASN A 35 -16.53 30.56 54.53
CA ASN A 35 -16.14 31.19 55.80
C ASN A 35 -15.12 30.38 56.62
N HIS A 36 -14.40 31.05 57.54
CA HIS A 36 -13.24 30.50 58.26
C HIS A 36 -13.43 30.62 59.81
N PRO A 37 -12.45 30.30 60.69
CA PRO A 37 -12.62 29.19 61.62
C PRO A 37 -12.88 29.56 63.10
N CYS A 38 -13.78 28.84 63.79
CA CYS A 38 -13.56 28.34 65.16
C CYS A 38 -14.65 27.40 65.70
N LYS A 39 -14.28 26.63 66.74
CA LYS A 39 -15.13 25.85 67.68
C LYS A 39 -16.20 24.91 67.09
N ARG A 40 -15.92 23.60 67.20
CA ARG A 40 -16.89 22.51 67.03
C ARG A 40 -17.97 22.56 68.11
N SER A 41 -19.24 22.45 67.74
CA SER A 41 -20.26 21.88 68.63
C SER A 41 -20.13 20.35 68.63
N ARG A 42 -20.48 19.71 69.75
CA ARG A 42 -20.83 18.28 69.76
C ARG A 42 -22.34 18.18 69.56
N ILE A 43 -22.78 17.54 68.49
CA ILE A 43 -24.13 16.97 68.45
C ILE A 43 -24.07 15.64 69.21
N ASN A 44 -25.06 15.41 70.07
CA ASN A 44 -25.08 14.35 71.06
C ASN A 44 -26.46 13.70 71.06
N ASP A 45 -26.73 12.92 70.01
CA ASP A 45 -27.99 12.22 69.80
C ASP A 45 -27.85 10.72 70.02
N SER A 46 -28.92 10.10 70.51
CA SER A 46 -28.92 8.77 71.11
C SER A 46 -28.99 7.63 70.10
N TYR A 47 -28.17 6.59 70.31
CA TYR A 47 -28.33 5.30 69.65
C TYR A 47 -29.66 4.63 70.05
N SER A 48 -30.55 4.40 69.08
CA SER A 48 -31.64 3.42 69.18
C SER A 48 -31.38 2.25 68.24
N LEU A 49 -31.11 1.06 68.79
CA LEU A 49 -31.04 -0.18 68.01
C LEU A 49 -32.45 -0.71 67.64
N PHE A 50 -32.45 -1.69 66.73
CA PHE A 50 -33.59 -2.52 66.31
C PHE A 50 -34.61 -1.90 65.33
N SER A 51 -34.24 -1.94 64.04
CA SER A 51 -35.17 -2.37 62.99
C SER A 51 -34.42 -3.22 61.96
N ASN A 52 -35.07 -4.24 61.39
CA ASN A 52 -34.39 -5.27 60.62
C ASN A 52 -34.09 -4.83 59.17
N ASN A 53 -32.83 -4.50 58.88
CA ASN A 53 -32.24 -4.73 57.56
C ASN A 53 -30.70 -4.83 57.67
N LYS A 54 -30.10 -5.80 56.98
CA LYS A 54 -28.62 -5.94 56.87
C LYS A 54 -28.04 -4.98 55.83
N ASN A 55 -28.30 -3.68 55.99
CA ASN A 55 -27.49 -2.67 55.34
C ASN A 55 -26.15 -2.59 56.08
N ASN A 56 -25.11 -3.23 55.52
CA ASN A 56 -23.74 -2.97 55.96
C ASN A 56 -23.50 -1.45 55.86
N PRO A 57 -22.99 -0.79 56.92
CA PRO A 57 -22.77 0.66 56.89
C PRO A 57 -21.66 0.98 55.89
N SER A 58 -22.04 1.33 54.66
CA SER A 58 -21.09 1.71 53.62
C SER A 58 -20.45 3.05 53.99
N ILE A 59 -19.13 3.09 53.92
CA ILE A 59 -18.34 4.28 54.27
C ILE A 59 -18.55 5.45 53.30
N GLU A 60 -19.20 5.21 52.16
CA GLU A 60 -19.74 6.22 51.24
C GLU A 60 -20.82 7.12 51.89
N ILE A 61 -21.47 6.70 52.98
CA ILE A 61 -22.55 7.46 53.66
C ILE A 61 -21.98 8.63 54.50
N LEU A 62 -20.68 8.65 54.82
CA LEU A 62 -20.07 9.71 55.64
C LEU A 62 -20.01 11.05 54.89
N PRO A 63 -20.23 12.20 55.56
CA PRO A 63 -19.99 13.54 54.98
C PRO A 63 -18.52 13.79 54.61
N ASP A 64 -18.29 14.73 53.69
CA ASP A 64 -16.96 15.06 53.16
C ASP A 64 -16.01 15.58 54.23
N GLU A 65 -16.51 16.32 55.24
CA GLU A 65 -15.75 16.80 56.38
C GLU A 65 -15.27 15.64 57.27
N CYS A 66 -16.09 14.60 57.41
CA CYS A 66 -15.75 13.40 58.16
C CYS A 66 -14.71 12.56 57.42
N LEU A 67 -14.87 12.40 56.10
CA LEU A 67 -13.89 11.73 55.25
C LEU A 67 -12.55 12.48 55.23
N TYR A 68 -12.55 13.81 55.11
CA TYR A 68 -11.36 14.65 55.19
C TYR A 68 -10.67 14.56 56.57
N GLU A 69 -11.44 14.57 57.67
CA GLU A 69 -10.95 14.36 59.04
C GLU A 69 -10.30 12.98 59.25
N ILE A 70 -10.76 11.95 58.53
CA ILE A 70 -10.15 10.62 58.48
C ILE A 70 -8.87 10.64 57.61
N PHE A 71 -8.95 11.13 56.37
CA PHE A 71 -7.84 11.09 55.41
C PHE A 71 -6.59 11.85 55.89
N ARG A 72 -6.78 12.99 56.59
CA ARG A 72 -5.66 13.75 57.16
C ARG A 72 -4.93 13.06 58.30
N ARG A 73 -5.45 11.94 58.82
CA ARG A 73 -4.81 11.07 59.82
C ARG A 73 -4.17 9.80 59.23
N LEU A 74 -4.28 9.57 57.92
CA LEU A 74 -3.62 8.44 57.27
C LEU A 74 -2.10 8.64 57.25
N SER A 75 -1.44 8.01 58.22
CA SER A 75 -0.03 8.21 58.60
C SER A 75 1.01 7.81 57.54
N GLY A 76 0.60 7.12 56.47
CA GLY A 76 1.49 6.69 55.39
C GLY A 76 0.91 6.96 54.00
N GLY A 77 1.78 7.37 53.06
CA GLY A 77 1.39 7.65 51.67
C GLY A 77 0.80 6.42 50.94
N LYS A 78 1.23 5.19 51.30
CA LYS A 78 0.59 3.95 50.82
C LYS A 78 -0.89 3.87 51.22
N GLY A 79 -1.24 4.25 52.46
CA GLY A 79 -2.63 4.28 52.93
C GLY A 79 -3.47 5.31 52.19
N ARG A 80 -2.95 6.53 51.97
CA ARG A 80 -3.62 7.56 51.17
C ARG A 80 -3.80 7.14 49.70
N SER A 81 -2.82 6.47 49.11
CA SER A 81 -2.93 5.95 47.75
C SER A 81 -3.96 4.83 47.62
N VAL A 82 -4.10 3.95 48.62
CA VAL A 82 -5.13 2.89 48.62
C VAL A 82 -6.53 3.50 48.83
N ALA A 83 -6.68 4.45 49.75
CA ALA A 83 -7.93 5.18 49.94
C ALA A 83 -8.36 5.94 48.67
N ALA A 84 -7.41 6.55 47.95
CA ALA A 84 -7.68 7.22 46.68
C ALA A 84 -8.09 6.28 45.52
N CYS A 85 -7.98 4.96 45.69
CA CYS A 85 -8.51 3.96 44.75
C CYS A 85 -9.95 3.53 45.04
N VAL A 86 -10.58 4.00 46.13
CA VAL A 86 -11.95 3.57 46.53
C VAL A 86 -13.02 4.19 45.64
N SER A 87 -13.04 5.51 45.47
CA SER A 87 -13.98 6.22 44.59
C SER A 87 -13.44 7.59 44.15
N LEU A 88 -14.02 8.19 43.09
CA LEU A 88 -13.60 9.52 42.60
C LEU A 88 -13.76 10.61 43.69
N ARG A 89 -14.78 10.47 44.54
CA ARG A 89 -15.02 11.36 45.68
C ARG A 89 -13.87 11.31 46.68
N TRP A 90 -13.43 10.10 47.04
CA TRP A 90 -12.29 9.88 47.93
C TRP A 90 -11.00 10.44 47.33
N LEU A 91 -10.72 10.15 46.05
CA LEU A 91 -9.57 10.71 45.33
C LEU A 91 -9.55 12.25 45.36
N THR A 92 -10.70 12.89 45.13
CA THR A 92 -10.85 14.36 45.09
C THR A 92 -10.63 14.98 46.47
N LEU A 93 -11.15 14.38 47.54
CA LEU A 93 -10.91 14.83 48.91
C LEU A 93 -9.44 14.66 49.31
N ILE A 94 -8.81 13.54 48.96
CA ILE A 94 -7.41 13.25 49.29
C ILE A 94 -6.44 14.14 48.50
N SER A 95 -6.74 14.49 47.25
CA SER A 95 -5.91 15.39 46.43
C SER A 95 -5.99 16.87 46.85
N ASN A 96 -7.03 17.25 47.61
CA ASN A 96 -7.19 18.60 48.13
C ASN A 96 -6.43 18.88 49.45
N LEU A 97 -5.99 17.83 50.17
CA LEU A 97 -5.19 17.95 51.40
C LEU A 97 -3.85 18.66 51.16
N LYS A 98 -3.54 19.70 51.94
CA LYS A 98 -2.20 20.30 51.97
C LYS A 98 -1.26 19.44 52.83
N ALA A 99 0.03 19.41 52.49
CA ALA A 99 1.03 18.68 53.27
C ALA A 99 1.09 19.12 54.76
N SER A 100 0.79 20.39 55.04
CA SER A 100 0.70 20.96 56.39
C SER A 100 -0.54 20.54 57.20
N GLU A 101 -1.54 19.92 56.57
CA GLU A 101 -2.80 19.51 57.22
C GLU A 101 -2.77 18.04 57.68
N ILE A 102 -1.74 17.29 57.28
CA ILE A 102 -1.54 15.87 57.57
C ILE A 102 -0.97 15.71 58.98
N ILE A 103 -1.67 14.95 59.84
CA ILE A 103 -1.27 14.70 61.22
C ILE A 103 -0.29 13.52 61.25
N VAL A 104 1.00 13.81 61.32
CA VAL A 104 2.07 12.81 61.44
C VAL A 104 2.24 12.38 62.89
N SER A 105 2.03 11.09 63.17
CA SER A 105 2.42 10.48 64.45
C SER A 105 3.90 10.08 64.44
N ASN A 106 4.68 10.66 65.36
CA ASN A 106 6.12 10.37 65.49
C ASN A 106 6.39 8.92 65.91
N LYS A 107 6.79 8.03 64.97
CA LYS A 107 7.70 6.90 65.26
C LYS A 107 8.25 6.14 64.03
N VAL A 108 9.48 5.65 64.20
CA VAL A 108 10.26 4.68 63.39
C VAL A 108 10.66 5.08 61.96
N LYS A 109 11.96 5.32 61.75
CA LYS A 109 12.63 5.14 60.45
C LYS A 109 12.85 3.64 60.20
N VAL A 110 12.37 3.10 59.08
CA VAL A 110 12.67 1.72 58.65
C VAL A 110 13.45 1.78 57.33
N LYS A 111 14.62 1.12 57.27
CA LYS A 111 15.29 0.84 55.99
C LYS A 111 14.49 -0.24 55.25
N VAL A 112 14.27 -0.06 53.96
CA VAL A 112 13.79 -1.12 53.06
C VAL A 112 14.82 -1.25 51.94
N ASN A 113 15.23 -2.48 51.66
CA ASN A 113 16.23 -2.77 50.61
C ASN A 113 15.57 -2.72 49.23
N ASN A 114 16.36 -2.40 48.20
CA ASN A 114 15.93 -2.47 46.80
C ASN A 114 16.06 -3.90 46.28
N GLU A 115 14.96 -4.48 45.83
CA GLU A 115 14.98 -5.65 44.93
C GLU A 115 13.66 -5.68 44.16
N PHE A 116 13.72 -5.39 42.85
CA PHE A 116 12.83 -5.85 41.78
C PHE A 116 13.25 -5.20 40.45
N SER A 117 13.55 -6.04 39.45
CA SER A 117 13.83 -5.70 38.04
C SER A 117 12.67 -6.21 37.16
N TYR A 118 12.58 -5.97 35.85
CA TYR A 118 13.39 -5.23 34.86
C TYR A 118 12.46 -4.30 34.03
N ASP A 119 13.04 -3.37 33.26
CA ASP A 119 12.73 -3.06 31.84
C ASP A 119 12.94 -1.58 31.45
N ASP A 120 13.19 -1.37 30.16
CA ASP A 120 13.50 -0.15 29.41
C ASP A 120 14.73 0.70 29.80
N GLU A 121 15.64 0.86 28.82
CA GLU A 121 16.71 1.85 28.85
C GLU A 121 16.15 3.26 28.61
N GLN A 122 15.99 4.04 29.69
CA GLN A 122 15.85 5.50 29.61
C GLN A 122 16.83 6.17 30.58
N GLU A 123 17.37 7.32 30.16
CA GLU A 123 18.31 8.14 30.95
C GLU A 123 17.68 8.52 32.30
N ASN A 124 18.12 7.85 33.37
CA ASN A 124 17.46 7.91 34.66
C ASN A 124 17.96 9.10 35.48
N ASP A 125 17.42 10.28 35.19
CA ASP A 125 17.76 11.57 35.83
C ASP A 125 17.59 11.64 37.37
N GLY A 126 17.15 10.57 38.04
CA GLY A 126 17.01 10.49 39.49
C GLY A 126 15.70 11.02 40.08
N TYR A 127 14.69 11.30 39.24
CA TYR A 127 13.35 11.72 39.68
C TYR A 127 12.22 11.15 38.81
N LEU A 128 11.02 11.07 39.39
CA LEU A 128 9.85 10.50 38.71
C LEU A 128 9.37 11.39 37.55
N THR A 129 9.23 10.80 36.37
CA THR A 129 8.72 11.44 35.14
C THR A 129 7.36 10.87 34.74
N ARG A 130 6.43 11.71 34.28
CA ARG A 130 5.14 11.29 33.71
C ARG A 130 4.76 12.14 32.50
N SER A 131 4.28 11.50 31.43
CA SER A 131 3.61 12.14 30.30
C SER A 131 2.15 11.67 30.24
N LEU A 132 1.23 12.57 29.87
CA LEU A 132 -0.18 12.28 29.60
C LEU A 132 -0.59 12.91 28.26
N GLU A 133 -1.22 12.12 27.39
CA GLU A 133 -1.54 12.55 26.02
C GLU A 133 -3.00 12.25 25.65
N GLY A 134 -3.63 13.20 24.95
CA GLY A 134 -5.00 13.07 24.45
C GLY A 134 -6.02 12.83 25.57
N LYS A 135 -7.02 12.00 25.28
CA LYS A 135 -8.10 11.61 26.20
C LYS A 135 -7.64 10.92 27.50
N LYS A 136 -6.35 10.53 27.62
CA LYS A 136 -5.76 9.96 28.85
C LYS A 136 -5.36 11.04 29.87
N ALA A 137 -5.18 12.28 29.43
CA ALA A 137 -4.99 13.44 30.30
C ALA A 137 -6.36 13.90 30.83
N THR A 138 -6.56 13.81 32.14
CA THR A 138 -7.74 14.31 32.85
C THR A 138 -7.35 14.82 34.24
N ASP A 139 -8.14 15.72 34.83
CA ASP A 139 -7.92 16.18 36.20
C ASP A 139 -7.89 15.02 37.21
N THR A 140 -8.77 14.03 37.05
CA THR A 140 -8.78 12.78 37.83
C THR A 140 -7.44 12.03 37.74
N ARG A 141 -6.82 11.98 36.54
CA ARG A 141 -5.53 11.31 36.35
C ARG A 141 -4.37 12.11 36.95
N LEU A 142 -4.42 13.44 36.87
CA LEU A 142 -3.45 14.33 37.52
C LEU A 142 -3.53 14.24 39.05
N ALA A 143 -4.74 14.25 39.62
CA ALA A 143 -4.97 14.02 41.04
C ALA A 143 -4.43 12.66 41.51
N ALA A 144 -4.69 11.58 40.74
CA ALA A 144 -4.17 10.25 41.06
C ALA A 144 -2.63 10.19 41.01
N ILE A 145 -1.98 10.90 40.08
CA ILE A 145 -0.52 11.04 40.02
C ILE A 145 -0.01 11.82 41.23
N ALA A 146 -0.64 12.94 41.60
CA ALA A 146 -0.25 13.74 42.75
C ALA A 146 -0.28 12.92 44.06
N VAL A 147 -1.40 12.25 44.33
CA VAL A 147 -1.55 11.41 45.53
C VAL A 147 -0.57 10.24 45.51
N GLY A 148 -0.47 9.50 44.39
CA GLY A 148 0.39 8.32 44.26
C GLY A 148 1.89 8.62 44.32
N THR A 149 2.34 9.77 43.82
CA THR A 149 3.77 10.17 43.85
C THR A 149 4.16 10.90 45.15
N SER A 150 3.22 11.52 45.87
CA SER A 150 3.49 12.15 47.18
C SER A 150 4.17 11.21 48.18
N ALA A 151 3.89 9.90 48.10
CA ALA A 151 4.47 8.85 48.92
C ALA A 151 5.96 8.53 48.60
N ARG A 152 6.48 9.01 47.46
CA ARG A 152 7.80 8.67 46.90
C ARG A 152 8.68 9.90 46.62
N GLY A 153 8.40 11.03 47.28
CA GLY A 153 9.13 12.29 47.08
C GLY A 153 8.53 13.25 46.03
N GLY A 154 7.38 12.92 45.45
CA GLY A 154 6.68 13.73 44.45
C GLY A 154 7.12 13.43 43.00
N LEU A 155 6.57 14.18 42.07
CA LEU A 155 6.88 14.12 40.64
C LEU A 155 7.95 15.17 40.26
N GLY A 156 8.98 14.78 39.50
CA GLY A 156 10.05 15.66 39.02
C GLY A 156 9.85 16.22 37.61
N LYS A 157 9.25 15.45 36.69
CA LYS A 157 8.84 15.93 35.36
C LYS A 157 7.39 15.60 35.05
N LEU A 158 6.64 16.59 34.55
CA LEU A 158 5.28 16.42 34.02
C LEU A 158 5.20 16.93 32.57
N SER A 159 4.68 16.10 31.67
CA SER A 159 4.25 16.51 30.33
C SER A 159 2.76 16.26 30.14
N VAL A 160 2.04 17.23 29.59
CA VAL A 160 0.61 17.09 29.22
C VAL A 160 0.40 17.60 27.81
N ARG A 161 -0.14 16.76 26.92
CA ARG A 161 -0.28 17.06 25.49
C ARG A 161 -1.68 16.80 24.94
N GLY A 162 -2.24 17.77 24.21
CA GLY A 162 -3.46 17.61 23.41
C GLY A 162 -4.72 17.28 24.23
N SER A 163 -4.97 18.01 25.32
CA SER A 163 -6.05 17.69 26.27
C SER A 163 -7.06 18.82 26.45
N ASP A 164 -8.33 18.47 26.24
CA ASP A 164 -9.54 19.25 26.51
C ASP A 164 -10.12 18.99 27.91
N LYS A 165 -9.68 17.93 28.62
CA LYS A 165 -10.24 17.45 29.90
C LYS A 165 -9.39 17.75 31.14
N VAL A 166 -8.51 18.75 31.04
CA VAL A 166 -7.63 19.18 32.12
C VAL A 166 -7.83 20.66 32.39
N THR A 167 -8.04 21.00 33.66
CA THR A 167 -8.33 22.34 34.16
C THR A 167 -7.32 22.73 35.26
N SER A 168 -7.55 23.87 35.92
CA SER A 168 -6.79 24.28 37.11
C SER A 168 -6.93 23.31 38.29
N ILE A 169 -8.00 22.50 38.35
CA ILE A 169 -8.23 21.53 39.41
C ILE A 169 -7.12 20.46 39.43
N GLY A 170 -6.83 19.84 38.29
CA GLY A 170 -5.78 18.84 38.16
C GLY A 170 -4.38 19.42 38.41
N PHE A 171 -4.15 20.66 38.00
CA PHE A 171 -2.87 21.34 38.22
C PHE A 171 -2.66 21.82 39.66
N SER A 172 -3.70 22.25 40.36
CA SER A 172 -3.60 22.56 41.79
C SER A 172 -3.38 21.30 42.63
N ALA A 173 -3.97 20.15 42.25
CA ALA A 173 -3.65 18.87 42.86
C ALA A 173 -2.15 18.49 42.69
N ILE A 174 -1.59 18.65 41.48
CA ILE A 174 -0.15 18.46 41.23
C ILE A 174 0.69 19.42 42.07
N ALA A 175 0.36 20.71 42.11
CA ALA A 175 1.12 21.71 42.87
C ALA A 175 1.15 21.42 44.38
N ARG A 176 0.10 20.79 44.93
CA ARG A 176 0.01 20.39 46.35
C ARG A 176 0.72 19.05 46.64
N GLY A 177 0.66 18.08 45.72
CA GLY A 177 1.24 16.75 45.89
C GLY A 177 2.70 16.59 45.44
N CYS A 178 3.18 17.48 44.56
CA CYS A 178 4.47 17.38 43.88
C CYS A 178 5.31 18.67 44.00
N PRO A 179 5.72 19.09 45.22
CA PRO A 179 6.48 20.34 45.42
C PRO A 179 7.85 20.35 44.73
N ASN A 180 8.43 19.16 44.47
CA ASN A 180 9.74 18.95 43.86
C ASN A 180 9.70 18.90 42.31
N LEU A 181 8.68 19.50 41.67
CA LEU A 181 8.54 19.51 40.21
C LEU A 181 9.60 20.41 39.57
N ARG A 182 10.53 19.81 38.81
CA ARG A 182 11.65 20.48 38.12
C ARG A 182 11.36 20.81 36.67
N VAL A 183 10.54 20.01 35.97
CA VAL A 183 10.12 20.28 34.59
C VAL A 183 8.61 20.18 34.42
N LEU A 184 8.03 21.20 33.78
CA LEU A 184 6.66 21.17 33.28
C LEU A 184 6.63 21.47 31.78
N SER A 185 5.97 20.62 31.00
CA SER A 185 5.81 20.78 29.55
C SER A 185 4.34 20.68 29.16
N LEU A 186 3.77 21.79 28.69
CA LEU A 186 2.35 21.93 28.32
C LEU A 186 2.23 22.11 26.80
N TRP A 187 1.46 21.25 26.12
CA TRP A 187 1.28 21.32 24.66
C TRP A 187 -0.19 21.20 24.26
N ASN A 188 -0.75 22.21 23.59
CA ASN A 188 -2.13 22.20 23.07
C ASN A 188 -3.15 21.77 24.14
N VAL A 189 -3.23 22.56 25.20
CA VAL A 189 -4.07 22.35 26.38
C VAL A 189 -5.01 23.54 26.56
N PRO A 190 -6.05 23.67 25.71
CA PRO A 190 -6.79 24.92 25.52
C PRO A 190 -7.57 25.42 26.74
N MET A 191 -7.85 24.56 27.72
CA MET A 191 -8.57 24.91 28.95
C MET A 191 -7.66 25.43 30.09
N ILE A 192 -6.34 25.43 29.90
CA ILE A 192 -5.38 25.86 30.94
C ILE A 192 -5.11 27.36 30.81
N GLY A 193 -5.60 28.13 31.79
CA GLY A 193 -5.33 29.56 31.96
C GLY A 193 -4.38 29.89 33.11
N ASP A 194 -4.16 31.19 33.33
CA ASP A 194 -3.17 31.74 34.28
C ASP A 194 -3.27 31.17 35.72
N GLU A 195 -4.47 30.87 36.21
CA GLU A 195 -4.70 30.24 37.53
C GLU A 195 -3.84 28.98 37.73
N SER A 196 -3.70 28.15 36.69
CA SER A 196 -2.93 26.90 36.75
C SER A 196 -1.43 27.15 36.93
N LEU A 197 -0.89 28.22 36.32
CA LEU A 197 0.50 28.63 36.50
C LEU A 197 0.72 29.35 37.84
N ILE A 198 -0.27 30.07 38.35
CA ILE A 198 -0.23 30.66 39.69
C ILE A 198 -0.14 29.54 40.73
N GLU A 199 -0.96 28.50 40.62
CA GLU A 199 -0.88 27.31 41.48
C GLU A 199 0.46 26.58 41.35
N ILE A 200 0.92 26.30 40.12
CA ILE A 200 2.21 25.64 39.88
C ILE A 200 3.41 26.48 40.33
N SER A 201 3.30 27.81 40.38
CA SER A 201 4.39 28.66 40.90
C SER A 201 4.72 28.43 42.39
N LYS A 202 3.96 27.60 43.09
CA LYS A 202 4.30 27.09 44.44
C LYS A 202 5.41 26.02 44.40
N CYS A 203 5.69 25.42 43.24
CA CYS A 203 6.78 24.45 43.03
C CYS A 203 8.11 25.20 42.77
N GLN A 204 8.74 25.70 43.84
CA GLN A 204 9.92 26.58 43.79
C GLN A 204 11.17 25.96 43.12
N PHE A 205 11.19 24.63 42.95
CA PHE A 205 12.26 23.88 42.29
C PHE A 205 12.11 23.76 40.76
N LEU A 206 11.17 24.50 40.15
CA LEU A 206 10.98 24.48 38.69
C LEU A 206 12.18 25.09 37.95
N GLU A 207 12.81 24.28 37.09
CA GLU A 207 14.01 24.59 36.33
C GLU A 207 13.77 24.67 34.82
N SER A 208 12.75 23.98 34.29
CA SER A 208 12.35 24.08 32.88
C SER A 208 10.84 24.17 32.72
N LEU A 209 10.39 25.12 31.90
CA LEU A 209 8.98 25.30 31.56
C LEU A 209 8.80 25.40 30.03
N ASP A 210 7.97 24.53 29.45
CA ASP A 210 7.52 24.65 28.07
C ASP A 210 6.01 24.98 28.01
N LEU A 211 5.67 26.01 27.25
CA LEU A 211 4.30 26.46 26.97
C LEU A 211 4.07 26.49 25.45
N CYS A 212 3.49 25.43 24.90
CA CYS A 212 3.24 25.28 23.47
C CYS A 212 1.73 25.28 23.18
N HIS A 213 1.25 26.22 22.36
CA HIS A 213 -0.17 26.36 22.01
C HIS A 213 -1.12 26.42 23.24
N CYS A 214 -0.78 27.27 24.23
CA CYS A 214 -1.60 27.51 25.42
C CYS A 214 -2.31 28.87 25.33
N PRO A 215 -3.54 28.95 24.77
CA PRO A 215 -4.17 30.23 24.40
C PRO A 215 -4.64 31.07 25.60
N LEU A 216 -5.05 30.44 26.71
CA LEU A 216 -5.57 31.13 27.89
C LEU A 216 -4.47 31.57 28.88
N ILE A 217 -3.20 31.23 28.63
CA ILE A 217 -2.08 31.68 29.45
C ILE A 217 -1.60 33.04 28.95
N SER A 218 -1.50 34.00 29.87
CA SER A 218 -1.09 35.37 29.58
C SER A 218 0.24 35.72 30.25
N ASN A 219 0.57 37.02 30.23
CA ASN A 219 1.66 37.56 31.02
C ASN A 219 1.49 37.28 32.53
N ILE A 220 0.27 37.13 33.06
CA ILE A 220 0.01 37.01 34.51
C ILE A 220 0.57 35.71 35.08
N GLY A 221 0.22 34.57 34.51
CA GLY A 221 0.68 33.25 34.99
C GLY A 221 2.20 33.09 34.87
N LEU A 222 2.78 33.53 33.75
CA LEU A 222 4.24 33.48 33.54
C LEU A 222 5.00 34.45 34.47
N ILE A 223 4.41 35.59 34.84
CA ILE A 223 4.96 36.49 35.88
C ILE A 223 4.93 35.83 37.27
N SER A 224 3.91 35.02 37.58
CA SER A 224 3.84 34.28 38.84
C SER A 224 4.95 33.23 38.93
N ILE A 225 5.17 32.45 37.85
CA ILE A 225 6.29 31.51 37.76
C ILE A 225 7.62 32.25 37.93
N ALA A 226 7.85 33.33 37.18
CA ALA A 226 9.13 34.05 37.20
C ALA A 226 9.50 34.59 38.59
N LYS A 227 8.52 35.00 39.40
CA LYS A 227 8.75 35.52 40.76
C LYS A 227 9.02 34.44 41.80
N ASN A 228 8.43 33.25 41.65
CA ASN A 228 8.46 32.21 42.68
C ASN A 228 9.43 31.05 42.36
N CYS A 229 9.88 30.92 41.11
CA CYS A 229 10.77 29.86 40.64
C CYS A 229 12.12 30.43 40.14
N PRO A 230 13.02 30.89 41.04
CA PRO A 230 14.28 31.54 40.68
C PRO A 230 15.31 30.61 40.02
N ASN A 231 15.09 29.29 40.09
CA ASN A 231 15.95 28.26 39.50
C ASN A 231 15.65 27.98 38.01
N LEU A 232 14.70 28.71 37.40
CA LEU A 232 14.33 28.54 35.99
C LEU A 232 15.54 28.77 35.08
N SER A 233 16.02 27.67 34.47
CA SER A 233 17.20 27.60 33.61
C SER A 233 16.86 27.46 32.13
N SER A 234 15.67 26.92 31.81
CA SER A 234 15.16 26.78 30.46
C SER A 234 13.70 27.22 30.34
N LEU A 235 13.37 27.94 29.27
CA LEU A 235 12.01 28.41 28.98
C LEU A 235 11.69 28.28 27.49
N THR A 236 10.61 27.58 27.17
CA THR A 236 10.04 27.47 25.82
C THR A 236 8.66 28.11 25.77
N ILE A 237 8.42 29.00 24.82
CA ILE A 237 7.10 29.62 24.58
C ILE A 237 6.81 29.53 23.07
N GLU A 238 5.74 28.82 22.71
CA GLU A 238 5.33 28.61 21.31
C GLU A 238 3.83 28.92 21.12
N SER A 239 3.51 29.80 20.15
CA SER A 239 2.15 30.20 19.76
C SER A 239 1.24 30.71 20.90
N CYS A 240 1.82 31.14 22.02
CA CYS A 240 1.09 31.64 23.19
C CYS A 240 0.79 33.14 23.05
N LYS A 241 -0.26 33.47 22.28
CA LYS A 241 -0.57 34.83 21.82
C LYS A 241 -0.67 35.90 22.93
N ASN A 242 -1.12 35.53 24.13
CA ASN A 242 -1.34 36.46 25.25
C ASN A 242 -0.09 36.71 26.12
N ILE A 243 1.05 36.11 25.77
CA ILE A 243 2.35 36.33 26.41
C ILE A 243 3.14 37.38 25.62
N GLY A 244 3.78 38.32 26.31
CA GLY A 244 4.48 39.44 25.68
C GLY A 244 5.52 40.12 26.55
N ASN A 245 5.93 41.33 26.17
CA ASN A 245 7.08 42.04 26.73
C ASN A 245 7.12 42.13 28.28
N LYS A 246 5.98 42.29 28.96
CA LYS A 246 5.90 42.41 30.43
C LYS A 246 6.39 41.15 31.16
N SER A 247 6.11 39.97 30.61
CA SER A 247 6.59 38.70 31.15
C SER A 247 8.10 38.57 31.04
N LEU A 248 8.67 38.82 29.84
CA LEU A 248 10.11 38.76 29.58
C LEU A 248 10.90 39.75 30.46
N GLN A 249 10.39 40.97 30.64
CA GLN A 249 10.94 41.96 31.57
C GLN A 249 10.98 41.50 33.03
N THR A 250 10.08 40.60 33.43
CA THR A 250 10.04 40.05 34.79
C THR A 250 10.99 38.86 34.91
N ILE A 251 10.97 37.94 33.94
CA ILE A 251 11.91 36.81 33.83
C ILE A 251 13.36 37.32 33.86
N ALA A 252 13.67 38.36 33.07
CA ALA A 252 14.97 39.01 33.00
C ALA A 252 15.50 39.55 34.34
N ARG A 253 14.63 39.76 35.33
CA ARG A 253 14.96 40.31 36.66
C ARG A 253 14.89 39.26 37.77
N CYS A 254 14.09 38.21 37.60
CA CYS A 254 13.77 37.26 38.67
C CYS A 254 14.33 35.85 38.44
N CYS A 255 14.76 35.51 37.21
CA CYS A 255 15.33 34.21 36.86
C CYS A 255 16.82 34.35 36.49
N PRO A 256 17.73 34.55 37.48
CA PRO A 256 19.15 34.82 37.23
C PRO A 256 19.90 33.64 36.59
N ASN A 257 19.32 32.44 36.62
CA ASN A 257 19.90 31.20 36.11
C ASN A 257 19.46 30.84 34.67
N LEU A 258 18.71 31.70 33.98
CA LEU A 258 18.13 31.38 32.67
C LEU A 258 19.20 31.28 31.56
N GLN A 259 19.60 30.05 31.24
CA GLN A 259 20.60 29.72 30.21
C GLN A 259 19.99 29.44 28.84
N SER A 260 18.75 28.95 28.79
CA SER A 260 18.07 28.48 27.56
C SER A 260 16.73 29.18 27.37
N LEU A 261 16.52 29.79 26.20
CA LEU A 261 15.26 30.44 25.84
C LEU A 261 14.86 30.13 24.40
N THR A 262 13.63 29.66 24.20
CA THR A 262 12.98 29.54 22.89
C THR A 262 11.68 30.32 22.91
N ILE A 263 11.52 31.29 21.99
CA ILE A 263 10.25 31.99 21.76
C ILE A 263 9.88 31.88 20.28
N LYS A 264 8.69 31.37 20.00
CA LYS A 264 8.17 31.08 18.67
C LYS A 264 6.73 31.55 18.52
N ASP A 265 6.43 32.29 17.45
CA ASP A 265 5.05 32.65 17.07
C ASP A 265 4.28 33.40 18.18
N CYS A 266 4.98 34.28 18.91
CA CYS A 266 4.41 35.10 19.99
C CYS A 266 4.34 36.57 19.54
N PRO A 267 3.23 37.03 18.91
CA PRO A 267 3.16 38.35 18.28
C PRO A 267 3.27 39.52 19.27
N ASN A 268 2.92 39.32 20.56
CA ASN A 268 3.06 40.34 21.60
C ASN A 268 4.49 40.40 22.22
N VAL A 269 5.44 39.64 21.68
CA VAL A 269 6.88 39.75 22.00
C VAL A 269 7.55 40.58 20.91
N GLY A 270 8.07 41.73 21.31
CA GLY A 270 8.79 42.67 20.45
C GLY A 270 10.01 43.28 21.14
N ASP A 271 10.60 44.30 20.51
CA ASP A 271 11.96 44.77 20.86
C ASP A 271 12.15 45.12 22.34
N GLN A 272 11.17 45.74 23.01
CA GLN A 272 11.30 46.15 24.41
C GLN A 272 11.42 44.95 25.39
N GLY A 273 10.84 43.80 25.05
CA GLY A 273 10.99 42.57 25.83
C GLY A 273 12.40 41.97 25.66
N VAL A 274 12.85 41.86 24.42
CA VAL A 274 14.19 41.36 24.05
C VAL A 274 15.30 42.28 24.58
N ALA A 275 15.14 43.60 24.45
CA ALA A 275 16.05 44.60 24.97
C ALA A 275 16.29 44.46 26.48
N THR A 276 15.22 44.28 27.26
CA THR A 276 15.32 44.12 28.71
C THR A 276 15.95 42.77 29.09
N LEU A 277 15.61 41.70 28.36
CA LEU A 277 16.16 40.36 28.58
C LEU A 277 17.68 40.34 28.44
N PHE A 278 18.20 40.79 27.30
CA PHE A 278 19.64 40.72 27.01
C PHE A 278 20.46 41.75 27.78
N SER A 279 19.89 42.89 28.19
CA SER A 279 20.60 43.85 29.05
C SER A 279 20.62 43.45 30.54
N SER A 280 19.78 42.50 30.96
CA SER A 280 19.73 42.04 32.36
C SER A 280 20.33 40.64 32.59
N SER A 281 20.22 39.72 31.62
CA SER A 281 20.75 38.35 31.77
C SER A 281 22.19 38.22 31.26
N LEU A 282 23.10 37.86 32.18
CA LEU A 282 24.51 37.62 31.89
C LEU A 282 24.84 36.15 31.60
N VAL A 283 23.89 35.22 31.75
CA VAL A 283 24.13 33.75 31.66
C VAL A 283 23.41 33.06 30.48
N LEU A 284 22.72 33.82 29.64
CA LEU A 284 21.90 33.29 28.55
C LEU A 284 22.79 32.75 27.41
N THR A 285 22.93 31.42 27.32
CA THR A 285 23.83 30.73 26.36
C THR A 285 23.12 30.28 25.08
N LYS A 286 21.86 29.84 25.17
CA LYS A 286 21.10 29.23 24.07
C LYS A 286 19.83 30.04 23.81
N VAL A 287 19.72 30.66 22.64
CA VAL A 287 18.53 31.47 22.29
C VAL A 287 17.99 31.10 20.92
N LYS A 288 16.67 30.90 20.84
CA LYS A 288 15.92 30.70 19.60
C LYS A 288 14.77 31.70 19.52
N LEU A 289 14.77 32.56 18.50
CA LEU A 289 13.70 33.53 18.23
C LEU A 289 13.07 33.22 16.86
N GLN A 290 11.77 32.95 16.82
CA GLN A 290 11.06 32.59 15.60
C GLN A 290 9.73 33.35 15.45
N SER A 291 9.51 33.98 14.29
CA SER A 291 8.23 34.64 13.95
C SER A 291 7.73 35.62 15.03
N LEU A 292 8.62 36.49 15.50
CA LEU A 292 8.34 37.52 16.51
C LEU A 292 8.31 38.90 15.86
N ASP A 293 7.59 39.85 16.48
CA ASP A 293 7.52 41.24 15.99
C ASP A 293 8.70 42.07 16.52
N ILE A 294 9.90 41.71 16.05
CA ILE A 294 11.17 42.35 16.42
C ILE A 294 11.84 42.97 15.21
N THR A 295 12.53 44.09 15.44
CA THR A 295 13.18 44.88 14.39
C THR A 295 14.71 44.79 14.47
N ASP A 296 15.38 45.61 13.68
CA ASP A 296 16.84 45.81 13.74
C ASP A 296 17.34 46.15 15.16
N LEU A 297 16.50 46.74 16.02
CA LEU A 297 16.84 47.09 17.40
C LEU A 297 17.15 45.85 18.26
N SER A 298 16.34 44.78 18.20
CA SER A 298 16.62 43.54 18.91
C SER A 298 17.98 42.94 18.54
N LEU A 299 18.33 42.93 17.26
CA LEU A 299 19.61 42.37 16.82
C LEU A 299 20.81 43.24 17.23
N ALA A 300 20.65 44.57 17.24
CA ALA A 300 21.67 45.46 17.80
C ALA A 300 21.88 45.26 19.31
N VAL A 301 20.81 45.02 20.08
CA VAL A 301 20.90 44.64 21.50
C VAL A 301 21.61 43.29 21.65
N ILE A 302 21.21 42.26 20.89
CA ILE A 302 21.83 40.93 20.94
C ILE A 302 23.33 41.01 20.67
N GLY A 303 23.75 41.76 19.64
CA GLY A 303 25.17 41.97 19.34
C GLY A 303 25.93 42.72 20.43
N ARG A 304 25.28 43.64 21.16
CA ARG A 304 25.91 44.47 22.19
C ARG A 304 26.04 43.78 23.55
N TYR A 305 25.06 42.99 23.96
CA TYR A 305 25.01 42.39 25.30
C TYR A 305 25.16 40.87 25.32
N GLY A 306 25.07 40.19 24.17
CA GLY A 306 25.06 38.73 24.04
C GLY A 306 26.38 38.00 24.28
N LYS A 307 27.25 38.50 25.18
CA LYS A 307 28.61 37.97 25.38
C LYS A 307 28.66 36.48 25.73
N SER A 308 27.68 35.99 26.46
CA SER A 308 27.58 34.59 26.91
C SER A 308 26.86 33.67 25.92
N ILE A 309 26.32 34.17 24.80
CA ILE A 309 25.56 33.35 23.84
C ILE A 309 26.52 32.41 23.10
N THR A 310 26.32 31.10 23.23
CA THR A 310 27.03 30.06 22.48
C THR A 310 26.25 29.58 21.26
N ASN A 311 24.91 29.61 21.32
CA ASN A 311 24.01 29.13 20.27
C ASN A 311 22.87 30.12 20.03
N LEU A 312 22.82 30.73 18.85
CA LEU A 312 21.78 31.66 18.43
C LEU A 312 21.02 31.13 17.20
N ALA A 313 19.68 31.08 17.26
CA ALA A 313 18.83 30.76 16.12
C ALA A 313 17.78 31.87 15.87
N LEU A 314 17.71 32.35 14.64
CA LEU A 314 16.86 33.46 14.18
C LEU A 314 16.02 33.01 12.98
N THR A 315 14.69 32.95 13.10
CA THR A 315 13.81 32.32 12.09
C THR A 315 12.60 33.17 11.72
N ASN A 316 12.38 33.41 10.42
CA ASN A 316 11.23 34.16 9.89
C ASN A 316 11.03 35.53 10.60
N LEU A 317 12.13 36.24 10.86
CA LEU A 317 12.10 37.57 11.46
C LEU A 317 11.89 38.61 10.36
N ARG A 318 10.61 38.89 10.05
CA ARG A 318 10.20 39.66 8.86
C ARG A 318 10.55 41.15 8.93
N ASN A 319 10.58 41.71 10.13
CA ASN A 319 10.82 43.14 10.38
C ASN A 319 12.30 43.45 10.65
N VAL A 320 13.20 42.45 10.46
CA VAL A 320 14.65 42.57 10.61
C VAL A 320 15.31 42.74 9.24
N SER A 321 15.93 43.89 9.02
CA SER A 321 16.59 44.26 7.76
C SER A 321 18.08 43.90 7.77
N GLN A 322 18.79 44.27 6.70
CA GLN A 322 20.25 44.21 6.64
C GLN A 322 20.92 44.97 7.79
N LYS A 323 20.30 46.06 8.29
CA LYS A 323 20.87 46.91 9.34
C LYS A 323 20.98 46.18 10.68
N GLY A 324 19.98 45.37 11.05
CA GLY A 324 20.00 44.59 12.29
C GLY A 324 21.13 43.56 12.32
N PHE A 325 21.24 42.74 11.27
CA PHE A 325 22.32 41.76 11.15
C PHE A 325 23.71 42.42 11.03
N TRP A 326 23.80 43.57 10.35
CA TRP A 326 25.03 44.37 10.30
C TRP A 326 25.41 44.89 11.69
N ALA A 327 24.47 45.49 12.44
CA ALA A 327 24.70 46.00 13.79
C ALA A 327 25.07 44.89 14.77
N MET A 328 24.41 43.73 14.67
CA MET A 328 24.70 42.55 15.47
C MET A 328 26.17 42.08 15.32
N GLY A 329 26.67 42.03 14.08
CA GLY A 329 28.08 41.67 13.82
C GLY A 329 29.06 42.80 14.14
N ASN A 330 28.70 44.06 13.87
CA ASN A 330 29.57 45.21 14.10
C ASN A 330 29.70 45.60 15.58
N ALA A 331 28.80 45.10 16.46
CA ALA A 331 28.87 45.35 17.90
C ALA A 331 30.01 44.60 18.61
N GLY A 332 30.62 43.58 17.98
CA GLY A 332 31.85 42.91 18.45
C GLY A 332 31.74 42.01 19.68
N ASN A 333 30.74 42.21 20.55
CA ASN A 333 30.69 41.56 21.86
C ASN A 333 30.17 40.11 21.84
N LEU A 334 29.91 39.49 20.68
CA LEU A 334 29.48 38.09 20.54
C LEU A 334 30.67 37.10 20.66
N GLU A 335 31.49 37.29 21.69
CA GLU A 335 32.77 36.61 21.91
C GLU A 335 32.63 35.08 22.08
N SER A 336 31.49 34.59 22.57
CA SER A 336 31.26 33.16 22.84
C SER A 336 30.49 32.43 21.73
N LEU A 337 30.08 33.10 20.65
CA LEU A 337 29.11 32.56 19.70
C LEU A 337 29.71 31.48 18.78
N MET A 338 29.65 30.23 19.22
CA MET A 338 30.15 29.06 18.47
C MET A 338 29.19 28.61 17.35
N SER A 339 27.89 28.87 17.48
CA SER A 339 26.85 28.35 16.58
C SER A 339 25.79 29.39 16.25
N LEU A 340 25.64 29.72 14.97
CA LEU A 340 24.58 30.59 14.45
C LEU A 340 23.69 29.84 13.46
N THR A 341 22.37 30.04 13.55
CA THR A 341 21.38 29.52 12.61
C THR A 341 20.45 30.63 12.19
N VAL A 342 20.33 30.87 10.87
CA VAL A 342 19.40 31.88 10.33
C VAL A 342 18.53 31.25 9.25
N ILE A 343 17.21 31.39 9.39
CA ILE A 343 16.20 30.72 8.56
C ILE A 343 15.18 31.76 8.07
N SER A 344 14.98 31.87 6.76
CA SER A 344 13.94 32.75 6.15
C SER A 344 13.97 34.21 6.65
N CYS A 345 15.15 34.76 6.92
CA CYS A 345 15.32 36.16 7.32
C CYS A 345 15.87 36.97 6.15
N CYS A 346 15.13 37.99 5.70
CA CYS A 346 15.47 38.83 4.54
C CYS A 346 16.72 39.70 4.77
N GLY A 347 17.05 40.03 6.02
CA GLY A 347 18.23 40.82 6.39
C GLY A 347 19.60 40.12 6.22
N ILE A 348 19.65 38.83 5.85
CA ILE A 348 20.90 38.18 5.45
C ILE A 348 21.21 38.52 3.99
N THR A 349 22.22 39.37 3.81
CA THR A 349 22.78 39.80 2.53
C THR A 349 24.30 39.70 2.59
N ASP A 350 24.96 39.88 1.45
CA ASP A 350 26.43 39.83 1.33
C ASP A 350 27.16 40.72 2.35
N LEU A 351 26.65 41.94 2.61
CA LEU A 351 27.29 42.88 3.52
C LEU A 351 27.07 42.48 4.99
N SER A 352 25.86 42.06 5.37
CA SER A 352 25.58 41.69 6.76
C SER A 352 26.28 40.38 7.14
N LEU A 353 26.31 39.39 6.25
CA LEU A 353 27.02 38.13 6.50
C LEU A 353 28.53 38.33 6.63
N LYS A 354 29.15 39.16 5.76
CA LYS A 354 30.57 39.53 5.86
C LYS A 354 30.92 40.18 7.21
N VAL A 355 30.01 40.96 7.78
CA VAL A 355 30.20 41.64 9.08
C VAL A 355 29.97 40.69 10.25
N ILE A 356 29.01 39.77 10.17
CA ILE A 356 28.87 38.66 11.13
C ILE A 356 30.15 37.83 11.20
N GLY A 357 30.72 37.43 10.04
CA GLY A 357 31.98 36.69 9.97
C GLY A 357 33.20 37.46 10.46
N LYS A 358 33.13 38.80 10.54
CA LYS A 358 34.16 39.62 11.18
C LYS A 358 34.03 39.69 12.69
N GLY A 359 32.81 39.88 13.23
CA GLY A 359 32.61 40.09 14.67
C GLY A 359 32.44 38.81 15.49
N CYS A 360 31.91 37.74 14.92
CA CYS A 360 31.69 36.47 15.62
C CYS A 360 32.97 35.60 15.55
N HIS A 361 34.04 36.05 16.21
CA HIS A 361 35.40 35.51 16.03
C HIS A 361 35.52 33.99 16.26
N VAL A 362 34.74 33.42 17.18
CA VAL A 362 34.79 31.98 17.54
C VAL A 362 33.75 31.12 16.82
N LEU A 363 33.08 31.65 15.79
CA LEU A 363 31.99 30.97 15.09
C LEU A 363 32.47 29.70 14.36
N LYS A 364 32.11 28.54 14.91
CA LYS A 364 32.44 27.21 14.39
C LYS A 364 31.38 26.65 13.45
N HIS A 365 30.10 26.93 13.72
CA HIS A 365 28.97 26.35 12.99
C HIS A 365 28.04 27.45 12.48
N LEU A 366 27.80 27.49 11.17
CA LEU A 366 26.80 28.35 10.57
C LEU A 366 25.80 27.53 9.74
N VAL A 367 24.51 27.75 9.99
CA VAL A 367 23.40 27.22 9.20
C VAL A 367 22.61 28.38 8.61
N LEU A 368 22.54 28.48 7.28
CA LEU A 368 21.71 29.44 6.56
C LEU A 368 20.64 28.70 5.75
N LYS A 369 19.37 29.06 5.95
CA LYS A 369 18.24 28.47 5.21
C LYS A 369 17.35 29.55 4.61
N LYS A 370 16.95 29.42 3.35
CA LYS A 370 16.05 30.35 2.64
C LYS A 370 16.54 31.81 2.69
N CYS A 371 17.86 32.02 2.65
CA CYS A 371 18.49 33.34 2.64
C CYS A 371 18.56 33.88 1.21
N TRP A 372 17.42 34.32 0.67
CA TRP A 372 17.23 34.63 -0.76
C TRP A 372 18.07 35.78 -1.32
N PHE A 373 18.71 36.60 -0.47
CA PHE A 373 19.52 37.76 -0.86
C PHE A 373 21.04 37.53 -0.73
N LEU A 374 21.48 36.34 -0.32
CA LEU A 374 22.90 35.96 -0.26
C LEU A 374 23.40 35.51 -1.63
N SER A 375 24.49 36.11 -2.12
CA SER A 375 25.20 35.71 -3.33
C SER A 375 26.55 35.06 -3.03
N ASP A 376 27.18 34.53 -4.08
CA ASP A 376 28.56 34.03 -4.07
C ASP A 376 29.56 35.03 -3.47
N LYS A 377 29.41 36.32 -3.78
CA LYS A 377 30.30 37.38 -3.26
C LYS A 377 30.17 37.50 -1.74
N GLY A 378 28.96 37.40 -1.22
CA GLY A 378 28.67 37.36 0.21
C GLY A 378 29.32 36.15 0.87
N LEU A 379 29.01 34.95 0.37
CA LEU A 379 29.48 33.68 0.92
C LEU A 379 31.01 33.60 0.99
N VAL A 380 31.70 33.92 -0.12
CA VAL A 380 33.17 33.91 -0.18
C VAL A 380 33.79 34.97 0.73
N SER A 381 33.18 36.16 0.83
CA SER A 381 33.68 37.22 1.71
C SER A 381 33.46 36.91 3.20
N PHE A 382 32.41 36.16 3.55
CA PHE A 382 32.19 35.61 4.88
C PHE A 382 33.19 34.51 5.21
N ALA A 383 33.41 33.55 4.30
CA ALA A 383 34.35 32.45 4.49
C ALA A 383 35.78 32.95 4.76
N ARG A 384 36.21 34.01 4.06
CA ARG A 384 37.50 34.70 4.28
C ARG A 384 37.58 35.48 5.60
N ALA A 385 36.46 35.82 6.22
CA ALA A 385 36.40 36.51 7.53
C ALA A 385 36.34 35.52 8.70
N ALA A 386 35.52 34.47 8.60
CA ALA A 386 35.24 33.49 9.66
C ALA A 386 36.35 32.43 9.80
N ARG A 387 37.53 32.84 10.28
CA ARG A 387 38.77 32.02 10.39
C ARG A 387 38.67 30.75 11.25
N PHE A 388 37.62 30.59 12.07
CA PHE A 388 37.41 29.46 12.96
C PHE A 388 36.23 28.55 12.56
N LEU A 389 35.64 28.78 11.38
CA LEU A 389 34.50 28.03 10.88
C LEU A 389 34.86 26.58 10.57
N GLU A 390 34.28 25.65 11.33
CA GLU A 390 34.45 24.20 11.19
C GLU A 390 33.33 23.55 10.35
N SER A 391 32.13 24.15 10.32
CA SER A 391 30.96 23.62 9.61
C SER A 391 30.10 24.73 9.02
N LEU A 392 29.70 24.57 7.76
CA LEU A 392 28.82 25.49 7.04
C LEU A 392 27.72 24.72 6.30
N GLN A 393 26.45 25.05 6.57
CA GLN A 393 25.29 24.49 5.88
C GLN A 393 24.47 25.59 5.19
N LEU A 394 24.15 25.37 3.92
CA LEU A 394 23.26 26.19 3.10
C LEU A 394 22.03 25.38 2.68
N GLU A 395 20.84 25.94 2.81
CA GLU A 395 19.59 25.29 2.39
C GLU A 395 18.68 26.27 1.63
N GLU A 396 18.22 25.90 0.43
CA GLU A 396 17.37 26.76 -0.44
C GLU A 396 17.94 28.18 -0.67
N CYS A 397 19.26 28.32 -0.65
CA CYS A 397 19.99 29.58 -0.87
C CYS A 397 20.23 29.79 -2.38
N ASN A 398 19.13 29.92 -3.15
CA ASN A 398 19.11 29.80 -4.62
C ASN A 398 19.88 30.89 -5.41
N ARG A 399 20.51 31.87 -4.75
CA ARG A 399 21.44 32.84 -5.36
C ARG A 399 22.92 32.50 -5.15
N VAL A 400 23.22 31.41 -4.43
CA VAL A 400 24.55 30.81 -4.38
C VAL A 400 24.66 29.80 -5.52
N THR A 401 25.76 29.90 -6.26
CA THR A 401 26.13 29.04 -7.38
C THR A 401 27.38 28.21 -7.03
N GLN A 402 27.77 27.35 -7.96
CA GLN A 402 29.07 26.69 -7.99
C GLN A 402 30.25 27.67 -7.75
N GLN A 403 30.22 28.92 -8.26
CA GLN A 403 31.32 29.87 -8.01
C GLN A 403 31.47 30.23 -6.51
N GLY A 404 30.37 30.41 -5.78
CA GLY A 404 30.39 30.68 -4.35
C GLY A 404 30.86 29.48 -3.53
N ILE A 405 30.46 28.27 -3.93
CA ILE A 405 30.93 27.01 -3.33
C ILE A 405 32.45 26.88 -3.49
N LEU A 406 32.96 27.00 -4.71
CA LEU A 406 34.37 26.81 -5.05
C LEU A 406 35.26 27.89 -4.39
N GLY A 407 34.82 29.15 -4.43
CA GLY A 407 35.51 30.26 -3.75
C GLY A 407 35.47 30.18 -2.21
N THR A 408 34.55 29.38 -1.65
CA THR A 408 34.48 29.09 -0.21
C THR A 408 35.40 27.93 0.17
N LEU A 409 35.42 26.86 -0.63
CA LEU A 409 36.25 25.68 -0.38
C LEU A 409 37.75 25.96 -0.61
N SER A 410 38.11 26.77 -1.60
CA SER A 410 39.50 27.15 -1.91
C SER A 410 40.15 28.14 -0.91
N ASN A 411 39.50 28.42 0.22
CA ASN A 411 40.05 29.32 1.23
C ASN A 411 41.16 28.64 2.07
N GLN A 412 42.42 28.99 1.78
CA GLN A 412 43.63 28.61 2.53
C GLN A 412 43.49 28.67 4.07
N ASN A 413 42.78 29.67 4.58
CA ASN A 413 42.67 29.94 6.02
C ASN A 413 41.47 29.24 6.69
N SER A 414 40.78 28.35 5.98
CA SER A 414 39.62 27.63 6.52
C SER A 414 40.05 26.46 7.43
N LYS A 415 39.30 26.27 8.54
CA LYS A 415 39.34 25.07 9.38
C LYS A 415 38.12 24.17 9.10
N MET A 416 37.60 24.24 7.88
CA MET A 416 36.28 23.73 7.50
C MET A 416 36.32 22.21 7.34
N LYS A 417 35.80 21.50 8.34
CA LYS A 417 35.70 20.04 8.36
C LYS A 417 34.46 19.53 7.63
N SER A 418 33.39 20.31 7.61
CA SER A 418 32.10 19.95 7.04
C SER A 418 31.51 21.06 6.18
N PHE A 419 31.09 20.73 4.95
CA PHE A 419 30.38 21.64 4.05
C PHE A 419 29.10 20.98 3.52
N SER A 420 27.97 21.68 3.63
CA SER A 420 26.65 21.16 3.27
C SER A 420 25.86 22.16 2.43
N VAL A 421 25.26 21.67 1.34
CA VAL A 421 24.39 22.41 0.42
C VAL A 421 23.16 21.56 0.14
N VAL A 422 21.97 22.10 0.38
CA VAL A 422 20.70 21.36 0.31
C VAL A 422 19.68 22.17 -0.49
N LYS A 423 19.06 21.59 -1.52
CA LYS A 423 18.01 22.23 -2.36
C LYS A 423 18.39 23.62 -2.90
N CYS A 424 19.68 23.91 -3.08
CA CYS A 424 20.14 25.20 -3.61
C CYS A 424 20.09 25.12 -5.14
N MET A 425 19.00 25.62 -5.72
CA MET A 425 18.64 25.44 -7.12
C MET A 425 19.50 26.26 -8.10
N GLY A 426 20.29 27.21 -7.59
CA GLY A 426 21.25 28.02 -8.36
C GLY A 426 22.61 27.35 -8.60
N VAL A 427 22.82 26.14 -8.06
CA VAL A 427 24.03 25.35 -8.28
C VAL A 427 23.84 24.48 -9.52
N ILE A 428 24.60 24.78 -10.57
CA ILE A 428 24.51 24.15 -11.89
C ILE A 428 25.89 23.76 -12.43
N ASP A 429 25.95 22.69 -13.22
CA ASP A 429 27.10 22.43 -14.09
C ASP A 429 27.29 23.60 -15.07
N LEU A 430 28.53 24.05 -15.22
CA LEU A 430 28.96 25.03 -16.22
C LEU A 430 30.09 24.46 -17.07
N ASP A 431 30.25 25.05 -18.24
CA ASP A 431 31.34 24.77 -19.16
C ASP A 431 32.47 25.80 -18.99
N GLU A 432 33.71 25.32 -19.17
CA GLU A 432 34.99 26.05 -19.22
C GLU A 432 35.78 26.38 -17.91
N LYS A 433 37.04 25.90 -17.92
CA LYS A 433 38.28 26.68 -17.66
C LYS A 433 38.38 27.58 -16.41
N ALA A 434 38.10 27.07 -15.22
CA ALA A 434 38.41 27.78 -13.97
C ALA A 434 38.83 26.85 -12.80
N ILE A 435 39.85 25.99 -13.00
CA ILE A 435 40.31 25.05 -11.94
C ILE A 435 41.75 25.33 -11.49
N ASP A 436 42.65 25.66 -12.41
CA ASP A 436 44.11 25.69 -12.16
C ASP A 436 44.59 26.81 -11.22
N PHE A 437 43.68 27.70 -10.79
CA PHE A 437 43.91 28.79 -9.84
C PHE A 437 43.36 28.53 -8.43
N PHE A 438 42.77 27.35 -8.16
CA PHE A 438 42.17 27.05 -6.85
C PHE A 438 43.00 26.01 -6.06
N GLU A 439 43.43 26.41 -4.87
CA GLU A 439 44.22 25.55 -3.97
C GLU A 439 43.38 24.49 -3.25
N LYS A 440 44.04 23.37 -2.89
CA LYS A 440 43.41 22.18 -2.30
C LYS A 440 43.09 22.37 -0.82
N ASN A 441 41.84 22.15 -0.43
CA ASN A 441 41.43 22.15 0.96
C ASN A 441 41.77 20.80 1.63
N GLN A 442 42.83 20.81 2.45
CA GLN A 442 43.26 19.62 3.20
C GLN A 442 42.42 19.36 4.47
N SER A 443 41.57 20.32 4.88
CA SER A 443 40.80 20.27 6.14
C SER A 443 39.39 19.68 6.01
N LEU A 444 38.85 19.56 4.80
CA LEU A 444 37.49 19.07 4.56
C LEU A 444 37.40 17.55 4.65
N HIS A 445 36.66 17.05 5.65
CA HIS A 445 36.44 15.63 5.91
C HIS A 445 35.03 15.17 5.51
N SER A 446 34.07 16.08 5.44
CA SER A 446 32.65 15.79 5.19
C SER A 446 32.04 16.75 4.16
N LEU A 447 31.38 16.20 3.14
CA LEU A 447 30.71 16.94 2.08
C LEU A 447 29.30 16.41 1.91
N THR A 448 28.33 17.31 1.80
CA THR A 448 26.91 16.96 1.62
C THR A 448 26.27 17.87 0.59
N ILE A 449 25.91 17.35 -0.58
CA ILE A 449 25.15 18.06 -1.62
C ILE A 449 23.84 17.29 -1.81
N LYS A 450 22.68 17.87 -1.47
CA LYS A 450 21.38 17.16 -1.55
C LYS A 450 20.35 17.89 -2.38
N ASN A 451 19.66 17.18 -3.27
CA ASN A 451 18.53 17.67 -4.06
C ASN A 451 18.82 18.97 -4.84
N CYS A 452 20.07 19.18 -5.24
CA CYS A 452 20.52 20.29 -6.07
C CYS A 452 20.47 19.85 -7.55
N ILE A 453 19.29 19.89 -8.17
CA ILE A 453 19.02 19.17 -9.43
C ILE A 453 19.94 19.52 -10.62
N GLY A 454 20.57 20.69 -10.61
CA GLY A 454 21.52 21.12 -11.64
C GLY A 454 22.98 20.70 -11.41
N PHE A 455 23.31 20.18 -10.23
CA PHE A 455 24.63 19.68 -9.90
C PHE A 455 24.87 18.36 -10.64
N GLY A 456 25.92 18.32 -11.47
CA GLY A 456 26.27 17.16 -12.28
C GLY A 456 27.74 16.78 -12.17
N ASN A 457 28.21 16.09 -13.21
CA ASN A 457 29.57 15.54 -13.27
C ASN A 457 30.66 16.64 -13.18
N LYS A 458 30.46 17.82 -13.78
CA LYS A 458 31.47 18.88 -13.83
C LYS A 458 31.65 19.53 -12.45
N ASN A 459 30.55 19.85 -11.76
CA ASN A 459 30.58 20.29 -10.36
C ASN A 459 31.26 19.25 -9.46
N LEU A 460 30.95 17.97 -9.65
CA LEU A 460 31.52 16.87 -8.86
C LEU A 460 33.03 16.73 -9.08
N GLU A 461 33.50 16.67 -10.32
CA GLU A 461 34.94 16.59 -10.67
C GLU A 461 35.74 17.76 -10.06
N MET A 462 35.17 18.97 -10.13
CA MET A 462 35.79 20.20 -9.66
C MET A 462 35.96 20.22 -8.13
N ILE A 463 34.94 19.79 -7.37
CA ILE A 463 35.06 19.59 -5.92
C ILE A 463 35.95 18.38 -5.59
N GLY A 464 35.97 17.38 -6.49
CA GLY A 464 36.91 16.26 -6.54
C GLY A 464 38.35 16.72 -6.39
N LYS A 465 38.81 17.60 -7.28
CA LYS A 465 40.17 18.17 -7.29
C LYS A 465 40.51 18.99 -6.03
N LEU A 466 39.51 19.62 -5.39
CA LEU A 466 39.71 20.50 -4.23
C LEU A 466 39.72 19.82 -2.85
N SER A 467 39.17 18.60 -2.69
CA SER A 467 38.91 18.01 -1.36
C SER A 467 39.51 16.59 -1.15
N PRO A 468 40.83 16.39 -1.30
CA PRO A 468 41.46 15.05 -1.35
C PRO A 468 41.27 14.19 -0.08
N ASN A 469 41.11 14.82 1.08
CA ASN A 469 41.02 14.16 2.40
C ASN A 469 39.58 13.84 2.84
N LEU A 470 38.64 13.76 1.89
CA LEU A 470 37.23 13.51 2.20
C LEU A 470 37.01 12.06 2.71
N HIS A 471 36.29 11.93 3.82
CA HIS A 471 35.93 10.65 4.45
C HIS A 471 34.42 10.38 4.37
N ASN A 472 33.58 11.42 4.48
CA ASN A 472 32.14 11.33 4.38
C ASN A 472 31.64 12.08 3.14
N LEU A 473 30.87 11.39 2.30
CA LEU A 473 30.26 11.91 1.08
C LEU A 473 28.76 11.63 1.11
N ASP A 474 27.95 12.67 0.85
CA ASP A 474 26.51 12.54 0.74
C ASP A 474 26.00 13.34 -0.46
N LEU A 475 25.39 12.64 -1.42
CA LEU A 475 24.96 13.15 -2.73
C LEU A 475 23.45 12.87 -2.98
N THR A 476 22.63 12.75 -1.92
CA THR A 476 21.20 12.37 -2.05
C THR A 476 20.43 13.20 -3.08
N GLY A 477 19.72 12.54 -4.00
CA GLY A 477 18.76 13.16 -4.92
C GLY A 477 19.40 13.99 -6.04
N LEU A 478 20.63 13.63 -6.45
CA LEU A 478 21.33 14.28 -7.56
C LEU A 478 21.21 13.44 -8.83
N SER A 479 20.30 13.84 -9.72
CA SER A 479 20.02 13.17 -11.00
C SER A 479 21.01 13.51 -12.12
N GLY A 480 21.77 14.60 -11.99
CA GLY A 480 22.76 15.07 -12.98
C GLY A 480 24.10 14.31 -12.94
N ILE A 481 24.29 13.40 -11.98
CA ILE A 481 25.52 12.62 -11.82
C ILE A 481 25.35 11.26 -12.53
N THR A 482 26.39 10.83 -13.24
CA THR A 482 26.47 9.51 -13.88
C THR A 482 27.72 8.76 -13.43
N ASP A 483 27.78 7.46 -13.72
CA ASP A 483 28.89 6.56 -13.36
C ASP A 483 30.27 7.16 -13.63
N SER A 484 30.46 7.79 -14.80
CA SER A 484 31.72 8.43 -15.20
C SER A 484 32.18 9.55 -14.26
N GLY A 485 31.34 10.55 -13.98
CA GLY A 485 31.74 11.68 -13.13
C GLY A 485 31.97 11.28 -11.68
N LEU A 486 31.22 10.29 -11.18
CA LEU A 486 31.44 9.74 -9.85
C LEU A 486 32.70 8.86 -9.80
N PHE A 487 33.01 8.08 -10.85
CA PHE A 487 34.27 7.34 -10.96
C PHE A 487 35.49 8.27 -10.92
N ASP A 488 35.49 9.33 -11.73
CA ASP A 488 36.60 10.30 -11.77
C ASP A 488 36.77 11.00 -10.42
N PHE A 489 35.68 11.33 -9.71
CA PHE A 489 35.73 11.81 -8.34
C PHE A 489 36.38 10.78 -7.39
N LEU A 490 35.89 9.53 -7.39
CA LEU A 490 36.34 8.46 -6.50
C LEU A 490 37.85 8.17 -6.65
N LYS A 491 38.38 8.27 -7.88
CA LYS A 491 39.79 8.07 -8.19
C LYS A 491 40.72 9.15 -7.61
N THR A 492 40.22 10.34 -7.30
CA THR A 492 41.02 11.46 -6.77
C THR A 492 41.17 11.46 -5.24
N ARG A 493 40.85 10.36 -4.55
CA ARG A 493 40.77 10.30 -3.07
C ARG A 493 41.88 9.43 -2.48
N THR A 494 42.69 10.03 -1.59
CA THR A 494 43.87 9.38 -0.97
C THR A 494 43.63 8.90 0.46
N ALA A 495 42.56 9.35 1.12
CA ALA A 495 42.28 9.04 2.54
C ALA A 495 41.38 7.80 2.76
N GLY A 496 40.71 7.30 1.71
CA GLY A 496 39.68 6.27 1.81
C GLY A 496 38.32 6.82 2.28
N LEU A 497 37.26 6.58 1.50
CA LEU A 497 35.90 6.96 1.91
C LEU A 497 35.34 5.96 2.93
N LYS A 498 34.69 6.51 3.96
CA LYS A 498 34.11 5.77 5.10
C LYS A 498 32.60 5.75 5.09
N LYS A 499 31.96 6.85 4.70
CA LYS A 499 30.50 6.96 4.64
C LYS A 499 30.09 7.54 3.30
N ILE A 500 29.32 6.79 2.52
CA ILE A 500 28.84 7.23 1.21
C ILE A 500 27.32 7.10 1.17
N ASN A 501 26.64 8.19 0.81
CA ASN A 501 25.21 8.22 0.56
C ASN A 501 24.95 8.72 -0.87
N LEU A 502 24.29 7.89 -1.68
CA LEU A 502 23.90 8.13 -3.07
C LEU A 502 22.37 7.96 -3.25
N THR A 503 21.59 8.10 -2.18
CA THR A 503 20.12 7.87 -2.18
C THR A 503 19.45 8.65 -3.32
N ASP A 504 18.55 8.04 -4.09
CA ASP A 504 17.82 8.61 -5.24
C ASP A 504 18.72 9.16 -6.38
N CYS A 505 19.99 8.75 -6.47
CA CYS A 505 20.83 9.00 -7.65
C CYS A 505 20.47 8.05 -8.82
N ILE A 506 19.30 8.27 -9.43
CA ILE A 506 18.65 7.41 -10.45
C ILE A 506 19.45 7.14 -11.75
N ASN A 507 20.61 7.78 -11.94
CA ASN A 507 21.46 7.64 -13.13
C ASN A 507 22.77 6.89 -12.89
N LEU A 508 22.98 6.37 -11.68
CA LEU A 508 24.07 5.46 -11.36
C LEU A 508 23.67 4.00 -11.64
N THR A 509 24.60 3.17 -12.08
CA THR A 509 24.41 1.73 -12.35
C THR A 509 25.36 0.87 -11.51
N ASP A 510 25.23 -0.46 -11.59
CA ASP A 510 26.15 -1.41 -10.96
C ASP A 510 27.63 -1.10 -11.21
N LYS A 511 27.97 -0.62 -12.41
CA LYS A 511 29.34 -0.29 -12.80
C LYS A 511 30.05 0.63 -11.79
N VAL A 512 29.40 1.71 -11.35
CA VAL A 512 30.05 2.66 -10.44
C VAL A 512 30.13 2.13 -9.01
N VAL A 513 29.19 1.26 -8.60
CA VAL A 513 29.27 0.59 -7.30
C VAL A 513 30.43 -0.40 -7.29
N VAL A 514 30.56 -1.21 -8.36
CA VAL A 514 31.66 -2.14 -8.59
C VAL A 514 33.01 -1.43 -8.53
N ASP A 515 33.16 -0.25 -9.15
CA ASP A 515 34.42 0.50 -9.09
C ASP A 515 34.62 1.25 -7.75
N LEU A 516 33.55 1.75 -7.13
CA LEU A 516 33.58 2.35 -5.78
C LEU A 516 34.10 1.36 -4.73
N VAL A 517 33.61 0.12 -4.73
CA VAL A 517 34.03 -0.88 -3.73
C VAL A 517 35.44 -1.41 -3.98
N LYS A 518 35.90 -1.49 -5.24
CA LYS A 518 37.31 -1.79 -5.56
C LYS A 518 38.27 -0.72 -5.03
N ILE A 519 37.90 0.56 -5.08
CA ILE A 519 38.79 1.66 -4.66
C ILE A 519 38.69 1.94 -3.15
N HIS A 520 37.48 1.90 -2.57
CA HIS A 520 37.21 2.35 -1.19
C HIS A 520 36.59 1.30 -0.26
N GLY A 521 36.29 0.08 -0.72
CA GLY A 521 35.60 -0.95 0.07
C GLY A 521 36.34 -1.32 1.37
N GLY A 522 37.67 -1.34 1.34
CA GLY A 522 38.52 -1.58 2.51
C GLY A 522 38.45 -0.53 3.62
N THR A 523 37.86 0.66 3.37
CA THR A 523 37.63 1.70 4.38
C THR A 523 36.15 1.97 4.67
N LEU A 524 35.24 1.36 3.92
CA LEU A 524 33.82 1.73 3.90
C LEU A 524 33.07 1.15 5.11
N GLU A 525 32.46 2.04 5.90
CA GLU A 525 31.69 1.71 7.10
C GLU A 525 30.17 1.86 6.88
N LEU A 526 29.74 2.77 5.99
CA LEU A 526 28.34 2.99 5.60
C LEU A 526 28.21 3.23 4.09
N LEU A 527 27.24 2.56 3.46
CA LEU A 527 26.88 2.72 2.05
C LEU A 527 25.35 2.79 1.90
N ASN A 528 24.84 3.90 1.37
CA ASN A 528 23.43 4.04 1.03
C ASN A 528 23.24 4.25 -0.48
N LEU A 529 22.46 3.36 -1.09
CA LEU A 529 22.10 3.26 -2.51
C LEU A 529 20.56 3.25 -2.69
N GLY A 530 19.80 3.64 -1.66
CA GLY A 530 18.34 3.57 -1.66
C GLY A 530 17.71 4.39 -2.81
N GLY A 531 16.76 3.83 -3.55
CA GLY A 531 16.11 4.50 -4.68
C GLY A 531 16.91 4.47 -6.00
N CYS A 532 18.15 3.97 -6.02
CA CYS A 532 18.93 3.80 -7.24
C CYS A 532 18.44 2.56 -8.03
N ARG A 533 17.38 2.74 -8.82
CA ARG A 533 16.66 1.66 -9.53
C ARG A 533 17.46 0.87 -10.58
N LYS A 534 18.66 1.32 -10.95
CA LYS A 534 19.55 0.66 -11.93
C LYS A 534 20.73 -0.09 -11.26
N ILE A 535 20.63 -0.31 -9.95
CA ILE A 535 21.55 -1.15 -9.16
C ILE A 535 20.87 -2.49 -8.94
N THR A 536 21.62 -3.58 -9.16
CA THR A 536 21.15 -4.96 -9.22
C THR A 536 22.08 -5.89 -8.43
N ASP A 537 21.85 -7.20 -8.51
CA ASP A 537 22.59 -8.22 -7.78
C ASP A 537 24.11 -8.24 -8.09
N GLU A 538 24.56 -7.66 -9.22
CA GLU A 538 25.98 -7.47 -9.53
C GLU A 538 26.67 -6.58 -8.48
N SER A 539 26.04 -5.47 -8.07
CA SER A 539 26.54 -4.63 -6.97
C SER A 539 26.66 -5.40 -5.67
N MET A 540 25.71 -6.28 -5.35
CA MET A 540 25.72 -7.04 -4.10
C MET A 540 26.87 -8.05 -4.07
N ALA A 541 27.12 -8.74 -5.19
CA ALA A 541 28.28 -9.60 -5.37
C ALA A 541 29.62 -8.83 -5.28
N ALA A 542 29.67 -7.58 -5.75
CA ALA A 542 30.84 -6.73 -5.60
C ALA A 542 31.04 -6.22 -4.16
N ILE A 543 29.97 -5.82 -3.48
CA ILE A 543 29.99 -5.37 -2.08
C ILE A 543 30.47 -6.50 -1.16
N GLY A 544 29.88 -7.69 -1.26
CA GLY A 544 30.22 -8.85 -0.41
C GLY A 544 31.70 -9.24 -0.45
N ARG A 545 32.34 -9.10 -1.62
CA ARG A 545 33.78 -9.42 -1.82
C ARG A 545 34.75 -8.36 -1.29
N ASN A 546 34.34 -7.09 -1.22
CA ASN A 546 35.28 -5.97 -1.02
C ASN A 546 35.06 -5.16 0.27
N CYS A 547 33.90 -5.28 0.92
CA CYS A 547 33.45 -4.32 1.95
C CYS A 547 33.45 -4.87 3.39
N GLY A 548 34.50 -5.59 3.80
CA GLY A 548 34.57 -6.27 5.12
C GLY A 548 34.48 -5.37 6.38
N LEU A 549 34.53 -4.04 6.25
CA LEU A 549 34.30 -3.10 7.36
C LEU A 549 32.88 -2.49 7.37
N LEU A 550 32.03 -2.83 6.40
CA LEU A 550 30.70 -2.24 6.23
C LEU A 550 29.76 -2.68 7.35
N LYS A 551 29.14 -1.69 8.00
CA LYS A 551 28.20 -1.85 9.12
C LYS A 551 26.78 -1.56 8.67
N ASP A 552 26.61 -0.51 7.87
CA ASP A 552 25.30 0.00 7.48
C ASP A 552 25.18 -0.03 5.94
N LEU A 553 24.27 -0.86 5.42
CA LEU A 553 23.97 -0.98 3.99
C LEU A 553 22.48 -0.74 3.74
N ASP A 554 22.16 0.25 2.90
CA ASP A 554 20.80 0.50 2.42
C ASP A 554 20.77 0.37 0.90
N VAL A 555 19.98 -0.58 0.41
CA VAL A 555 19.73 -0.81 -1.02
C VAL A 555 18.22 -0.76 -1.32
N SER A 556 17.42 -0.18 -0.41
CA SER A 556 15.96 -0.07 -0.55
C SER A 556 15.54 0.48 -1.91
N LYS A 557 14.41 0.03 -2.48
CA LYS A 557 13.87 0.55 -3.76
C LYS A 557 14.82 0.46 -4.97
N SER A 558 15.77 -0.49 -4.96
CA SER A 558 16.63 -0.84 -6.08
C SER A 558 16.22 -2.19 -6.71
N GLY A 559 16.96 -2.65 -7.72
CA GLY A 559 16.76 -3.94 -8.39
C GLY A 559 17.43 -5.14 -7.72
N ILE A 560 17.72 -5.08 -6.41
CA ILE A 560 18.21 -6.24 -5.66
C ILE A 560 17.09 -7.28 -5.51
N THR A 561 17.43 -8.55 -5.72
CA THR A 561 16.60 -9.74 -5.46
C THR A 561 17.15 -10.55 -4.27
N ASP A 562 16.44 -11.59 -3.84
CA ASP A 562 16.92 -12.55 -2.84
C ASP A 562 18.25 -13.22 -3.25
N SER A 563 18.48 -13.38 -4.56
CA SER A 563 19.77 -13.86 -5.10
C SER A 563 20.91 -12.87 -4.80
N GLY A 564 20.65 -11.57 -4.94
CA GLY A 564 21.57 -10.50 -4.53
C GLY A 564 21.87 -10.52 -3.04
N VAL A 565 20.86 -10.71 -2.19
CA VAL A 565 21.06 -10.81 -0.74
C VAL A 565 21.93 -12.01 -0.36
N SER A 566 21.80 -13.15 -1.07
CA SER A 566 22.61 -14.35 -0.81
C SER A 566 24.13 -14.13 -0.94
N TRP A 567 24.56 -13.24 -1.85
CA TRP A 567 25.98 -12.91 -2.03
C TRP A 567 26.64 -12.28 -0.80
N LEU A 568 25.88 -11.62 0.07
CA LEU A 568 26.41 -11.08 1.33
C LEU A 568 26.81 -12.17 2.34
N CYS A 569 26.25 -13.38 2.18
CA CYS A 569 26.51 -14.52 3.06
C CYS A 569 27.69 -15.39 2.58
N CYS A 570 27.96 -15.40 1.27
CA CYS A 570 28.89 -16.34 0.64
C CYS A 570 30.38 -16.14 1.03
N GLU A 571 30.80 -14.89 1.28
CA GLU A 571 32.21 -14.53 1.50
C GLU A 571 32.60 -14.44 3.01
N GLY A 572 31.65 -14.64 3.93
CA GLY A 572 31.87 -14.80 5.38
C GLY A 572 32.48 -13.61 6.17
N ASN A 573 32.94 -12.55 5.51
CA ASN A 573 33.76 -11.48 6.12
C ASN A 573 33.00 -10.15 6.36
N MET A 574 31.67 -10.14 6.22
CA MET A 574 30.84 -8.93 6.40
C MET A 574 30.60 -8.62 7.88
N ARG A 575 30.76 -7.34 8.28
CA ARG A 575 30.52 -6.86 9.66
C ARG A 575 29.21 -6.08 9.81
N LEU A 576 28.23 -6.46 8.99
CA LEU A 576 26.99 -5.73 8.80
C LEU A 576 26.10 -5.79 10.06
N ARG A 577 25.53 -4.64 10.42
CA ARG A 577 24.64 -4.41 11.56
C ARG A 577 23.25 -3.95 11.13
N VAL A 578 23.19 -3.19 10.04
CA VAL A 578 21.95 -2.64 9.48
C VAL A 578 21.92 -2.97 7.99
N LEU A 579 20.86 -3.65 7.56
CA LEU A 579 20.55 -3.91 6.16
C LEU A 579 19.13 -3.43 5.86
N ALA A 580 18.97 -2.53 4.88
CA ALA A 580 17.66 -2.04 4.45
C ALA A 580 17.33 -2.49 3.02
N LEU A 581 16.25 -3.27 2.90
CA LEU A 581 15.75 -3.90 1.66
C LEU A 581 14.33 -3.43 1.28
N SER A 582 13.80 -2.40 1.96
CA SER A 582 12.38 -2.05 1.83
C SER A 582 12.01 -1.59 0.42
N GLY A 583 11.11 -2.31 -0.25
CA GLY A 583 10.69 -1.98 -1.62
C GLY A 583 11.70 -2.33 -2.71
N CYS A 584 12.73 -3.12 -2.40
CA CYS A 584 13.46 -3.89 -3.42
C CYS A 584 12.51 -4.81 -4.20
N MET A 585 12.97 -5.36 -5.32
CA MET A 585 12.18 -6.30 -6.11
C MET A 585 12.08 -7.67 -5.42
N VAL A 586 11.05 -7.84 -4.59
CA VAL A 586 10.55 -9.18 -4.25
C VAL A 586 10.12 -9.85 -5.54
N SER A 587 10.84 -10.87 -5.97
CA SER A 587 10.52 -11.65 -7.16
C SER A 587 9.34 -12.58 -6.89
N ASN A 588 8.13 -12.00 -6.84
CA ASN A 588 6.86 -12.72 -6.86
C ASN A 588 6.60 -13.34 -8.26
N GLU A 589 7.59 -14.03 -8.82
CA GLU A 589 7.34 -15.00 -9.89
C GLU A 589 6.60 -16.17 -9.27
N ILE A 590 5.27 -16.24 -9.46
CA ILE A 590 4.47 -17.40 -9.07
C ILE A 590 4.74 -18.52 -10.10
N ARG A 591 5.94 -19.10 -10.01
CA ARG A 591 6.44 -20.07 -10.99
C ARG A 591 5.50 -21.27 -11.08
N GLY A 592 4.87 -21.40 -12.24
CA GLY A 592 3.90 -22.46 -12.53
C GLY A 592 2.43 -22.06 -12.43
N LEU A 593 2.11 -20.78 -12.25
CA LEU A 593 0.73 -20.27 -12.37
C LEU A 593 0.47 -19.63 -13.75
N GLY A 594 -0.35 -20.31 -14.55
CA GLY A 594 -0.93 -19.78 -15.78
C GLY A 594 -2.42 -19.51 -15.69
N VAL A 595 -2.99 -18.98 -16.77
CA VAL A 595 -4.44 -18.78 -16.91
C VAL A 595 -4.93 -19.10 -18.32
N ASN A 596 -6.16 -19.58 -18.44
CA ASN A 596 -6.86 -19.73 -19.71
C ASN A 596 -7.47 -18.38 -20.12
N TRP A 597 -7.25 -17.98 -21.37
CA TRP A 597 -7.88 -16.82 -21.99
C TRP A 597 -8.68 -17.29 -23.21
N GLY A 598 -10.01 -17.29 -23.04
CA GLY A 598 -10.95 -17.52 -24.12
C GLY A 598 -11.56 -16.23 -24.68
N THR A 599 -12.29 -16.39 -25.78
CA THR A 599 -12.75 -15.35 -26.70
C THR A 599 -14.27 -15.17 -26.66
N ARG A 600 -15.01 -16.06 -25.98
CA ARG A 600 -16.47 -16.19 -26.10
C ARG A 600 -17.20 -15.34 -25.07
N ALA A 601 -17.01 -14.02 -25.13
CA ALA A 601 -17.65 -13.05 -24.26
C ALA A 601 -18.45 -12.01 -25.07
N SER A 602 -19.59 -11.56 -24.54
CA SER A 602 -20.44 -10.53 -25.12
C SER A 602 -19.81 -9.14 -25.08
N HIS A 603 -18.92 -8.91 -24.10
CA HIS A 603 -18.19 -7.66 -23.89
C HIS A 603 -16.67 -7.91 -23.93
N PRO A 604 -16.10 -8.28 -25.10
CA PRO A 604 -14.71 -8.70 -25.19
C PRO A 604 -13.74 -7.54 -24.93
N LEU A 605 -12.84 -7.73 -23.95
CA LEU A 605 -11.79 -6.75 -23.64
C LEU A 605 -10.72 -6.71 -24.76
N SER A 606 -10.16 -5.52 -24.98
CA SER A 606 -9.07 -5.34 -25.96
C SER A 606 -7.87 -6.24 -25.60
N PRO A 607 -7.33 -7.04 -26.53
CA PRO A 607 -6.22 -7.96 -26.24
C PRO A 607 -5.01 -7.34 -25.54
N ASN A 608 -4.64 -6.10 -25.88
CA ASN A 608 -3.54 -5.39 -25.20
C ASN A 608 -3.84 -5.07 -23.71
N ILE A 609 -5.12 -4.85 -23.37
CA ILE A 609 -5.56 -4.65 -21.99
C ILE A 609 -5.50 -5.98 -21.22
N VAL A 610 -5.88 -7.10 -21.85
CA VAL A 610 -5.84 -8.43 -21.22
C VAL A 610 -4.39 -8.90 -21.01
N VAL A 611 -3.50 -8.67 -21.98
CA VAL A 611 -2.05 -8.92 -21.81
C VAL A 611 -1.46 -8.07 -20.69
N LYS A 612 -1.85 -6.79 -20.58
CA LYS A 612 -1.47 -5.96 -19.43
C LYS A 612 -2.03 -6.51 -18.12
N LEU A 613 -3.31 -6.89 -18.08
CA LEU A 613 -3.97 -7.43 -16.89
C LEU A 613 -3.26 -8.69 -16.36
N MET A 614 -2.85 -9.61 -17.24
CA MET A 614 -2.07 -10.79 -16.85
C MET A 614 -0.74 -10.40 -16.20
N LYS A 615 0.01 -9.47 -16.81
CA LYS A 615 1.31 -9.03 -16.30
C LYS A 615 1.20 -8.22 -15.00
N ASP A 616 0.22 -7.33 -14.89
CA ASP A 616 -0.06 -6.55 -13.67
C ASP A 616 -0.50 -7.46 -12.50
N ASN A 617 -0.98 -8.68 -12.77
CA ASN A 617 -1.32 -9.71 -11.77
C ASN A 617 -0.25 -10.82 -11.63
N GLY A 618 0.91 -10.69 -12.29
CA GLY A 618 2.06 -11.61 -12.09
C GLY A 618 1.99 -12.97 -12.80
N PHE A 619 1.10 -13.15 -13.78
CA PHE A 619 1.11 -14.36 -14.61
C PHE A 619 2.30 -14.36 -15.59
N ASP A 620 2.97 -15.51 -15.74
CA ASP A 620 4.01 -15.77 -16.75
C ASP A 620 3.52 -16.65 -17.92
N LYS A 621 2.36 -17.29 -17.77
CA LYS A 621 1.83 -18.32 -18.68
C LYS A 621 0.37 -18.06 -19.06
N VAL A 622 0.04 -18.30 -20.34
CA VAL A 622 -1.34 -18.24 -20.86
C VAL A 622 -1.66 -19.44 -21.75
N LYS A 623 -2.88 -19.97 -21.63
CA LYS A 623 -3.45 -20.97 -22.54
C LYS A 623 -4.58 -20.33 -23.34
N LEU A 624 -4.60 -20.57 -24.65
CA LEU A 624 -5.64 -20.13 -25.57
C LEU A 624 -6.40 -21.36 -26.08
N PHE A 625 -7.72 -21.27 -26.21
CA PHE A 625 -8.53 -22.37 -26.78
C PHE A 625 -8.40 -22.48 -28.31
N GLU A 626 -8.03 -21.40 -28.98
CA GLU A 626 -7.89 -21.30 -30.44
C GLU A 626 -6.82 -20.28 -30.85
N ALA A 627 -6.42 -20.31 -32.12
CA ALA A 627 -5.39 -19.44 -32.69
C ALA A 627 -5.95 -18.11 -33.24
N GLU A 628 -6.58 -17.30 -32.37
CA GLU A 628 -7.11 -15.98 -32.73
C GLU A 628 -6.00 -14.96 -33.05
N PRO A 629 -5.92 -14.42 -34.29
CA PRO A 629 -4.86 -13.51 -34.71
C PRO A 629 -4.71 -12.24 -33.85
N ARG A 630 -5.80 -11.62 -33.41
CA ARG A 630 -5.78 -10.39 -32.59
C ARG A 630 -5.19 -10.63 -31.20
N VAL A 631 -5.37 -11.83 -30.66
CA VAL A 631 -4.83 -12.25 -29.36
C VAL A 631 -3.34 -12.56 -29.50
N LEU A 632 -2.96 -13.34 -30.50
CA LEU A 632 -1.55 -13.67 -30.78
C LEU A 632 -0.71 -12.41 -31.11
N ASP A 633 -1.27 -11.42 -31.80
CA ASP A 633 -0.58 -10.15 -32.08
C ASP A 633 -0.33 -9.30 -30.83
N ALA A 634 -1.21 -9.35 -29.83
CA ALA A 634 -1.01 -8.67 -28.54
C ALA A 634 0.01 -9.38 -27.63
N LEU A 635 0.20 -10.69 -27.80
CA LEU A 635 1.16 -11.49 -27.04
C LEU A 635 2.61 -11.31 -27.50
N ARG A 636 2.85 -10.63 -28.63
CA ARG A 636 4.20 -10.36 -29.19
C ARG A 636 5.07 -9.56 -28.22
N ASN A 637 6.26 -10.09 -27.92
CA ASN A 637 7.22 -9.53 -26.97
C ASN A 637 6.65 -9.28 -25.56
N SER A 638 5.52 -9.92 -25.21
CA SER A 638 4.88 -9.75 -23.90
C SER A 638 5.70 -10.39 -22.77
N GLY A 639 6.46 -11.45 -23.06
CA GLY A 639 7.12 -12.31 -22.07
C GLY A 639 6.22 -13.42 -21.53
N LEU A 640 4.96 -13.52 -21.97
CA LEU A 640 4.04 -14.60 -21.59
C LEU A 640 4.31 -15.85 -22.43
N GLN A 641 4.49 -16.99 -21.78
CA GLN A 641 4.59 -18.30 -22.42
C GLN A 641 3.20 -18.78 -22.87
N VAL A 642 3.06 -19.16 -24.13
CA VAL A 642 1.76 -19.49 -24.73
C VAL A 642 1.59 -20.99 -24.96
N MET A 643 0.48 -21.55 -24.46
CA MET A 643 -0.10 -22.83 -24.91
C MET A 643 -1.22 -22.54 -25.91
N LEU A 644 -1.05 -22.97 -27.15
CA LEU A 644 -1.95 -22.64 -28.26
C LEU A 644 -2.90 -23.81 -28.59
N GLY A 645 -4.20 -23.60 -28.41
CA GLY A 645 -5.24 -24.62 -28.64
C GLY A 645 -5.60 -24.85 -30.11
N ILE A 646 -5.98 -26.09 -30.39
CA ILE A 646 -6.60 -26.56 -31.63
C ILE A 646 -8.01 -27.07 -31.27
N PRO A 647 -9.09 -26.46 -31.76
CA PRO A 647 -10.45 -26.95 -31.50
C PRO A 647 -10.69 -28.37 -32.05
N ASN A 648 -11.58 -29.14 -31.40
CA ASN A 648 -11.85 -30.55 -31.74
C ASN A 648 -12.27 -30.76 -33.21
N ASP A 649 -12.96 -29.79 -33.83
CA ASP A 649 -13.38 -29.86 -35.24
C ASP A 649 -12.20 -29.93 -36.23
N PHE A 650 -11.00 -29.47 -35.83
CA PHE A 650 -9.78 -29.60 -36.63
C PHE A 650 -9.11 -30.97 -36.53
N LEU A 651 -9.50 -31.84 -35.58
CA LEU A 651 -8.84 -33.13 -35.38
C LEU A 651 -8.96 -34.05 -36.61
N ALA A 652 -10.14 -34.15 -37.23
CA ALA A 652 -10.33 -34.97 -38.43
C ALA A 652 -9.57 -34.41 -39.67
N PRO A 653 -9.63 -33.10 -39.99
CA PRO A 653 -8.75 -32.49 -40.99
C PRO A 653 -7.26 -32.73 -40.75
N LEU A 654 -6.77 -32.53 -39.51
CA LEU A 654 -5.36 -32.71 -39.16
C LEU A 654 -4.92 -34.18 -39.20
N ALA A 655 -5.80 -35.12 -38.84
CA ALA A 655 -5.56 -36.55 -38.98
C ALA A 655 -5.45 -37.00 -40.45
N SER A 656 -6.18 -36.34 -41.37
CA SER A 656 -6.28 -36.76 -42.77
C SER A 656 -4.96 -36.69 -43.57
N GLY A 657 -3.99 -35.88 -43.13
CA GLY A 657 -2.66 -35.87 -43.73
C GLY A 657 -1.75 -34.74 -43.23
N VAL A 658 -0.46 -35.05 -43.12
CA VAL A 658 0.56 -34.14 -42.55
C VAL A 658 0.59 -32.74 -43.18
N ARG A 659 0.28 -32.60 -44.48
CA ARG A 659 0.24 -31.29 -45.15
C ARG A 659 -0.76 -30.31 -44.50
N VAL A 660 -1.91 -30.79 -44.03
CA VAL A 660 -2.90 -29.94 -43.34
C VAL A 660 -2.34 -29.42 -42.01
N ALA A 661 -1.54 -30.24 -41.32
CA ALA A 661 -0.82 -29.84 -40.11
C ALA A 661 0.36 -28.90 -40.40
N GLU A 662 1.08 -29.10 -41.51
CA GLU A 662 2.13 -28.17 -41.99
C GLU A 662 1.55 -26.78 -42.28
N ASP A 663 0.45 -26.70 -43.05
CA ASP A 663 -0.22 -25.44 -43.37
C ASP A 663 -0.76 -24.75 -42.09
N TRP A 664 -1.29 -25.52 -41.12
CA TRP A 664 -1.73 -25.00 -39.82
C TRP A 664 -0.56 -24.47 -38.97
N VAL A 665 0.54 -25.24 -38.84
CA VAL A 665 1.73 -24.86 -38.06
C VAL A 665 2.45 -23.67 -38.69
N ALA A 666 2.52 -23.59 -40.02
CA ALA A 666 3.07 -22.43 -40.72
C ALA A 666 2.28 -21.15 -40.40
N LYS A 667 0.95 -21.22 -40.53
CA LYS A 667 0.03 -20.08 -40.32
C LYS A 667 -0.05 -19.62 -38.86
N ASN A 668 -0.17 -20.57 -37.91
CA ASN A 668 -0.59 -20.26 -36.54
C ASN A 668 0.54 -20.35 -35.49
N VAL A 669 1.65 -21.04 -35.80
CA VAL A 669 2.80 -21.15 -34.88
C VAL A 669 4.00 -20.40 -35.45
N SER A 670 4.50 -20.82 -36.61
CA SER A 670 5.76 -20.33 -37.20
C SER A 670 5.72 -18.83 -37.51
N ALA A 671 4.60 -18.35 -38.05
CA ALA A 671 4.38 -16.93 -38.30
C ALA A 671 4.34 -16.07 -37.02
N TYR A 672 4.03 -16.63 -35.85
CA TYR A 672 3.92 -15.88 -34.60
C TYR A 672 5.16 -15.97 -33.72
N VAL A 673 5.82 -17.14 -33.67
CA VAL A 673 7.14 -17.30 -33.02
C VAL A 673 8.15 -16.34 -33.67
N SER A 674 8.23 -16.31 -35.00
CA SER A 674 9.09 -15.38 -35.75
C SER A 674 8.73 -13.90 -35.57
N ARG A 675 7.51 -13.58 -35.10
CA ARG A 675 7.04 -12.22 -34.80
C ARG A 675 7.17 -11.84 -33.31
N GLY A 676 7.71 -12.74 -32.47
CA GLY A 676 8.03 -12.50 -31.06
C GLY A 676 7.03 -13.06 -30.04
N VAL A 677 6.16 -14.01 -30.40
CA VAL A 677 5.27 -14.70 -29.45
C VAL A 677 5.97 -15.93 -28.89
N ASP A 678 6.08 -16.06 -27.56
CA ASP A 678 6.77 -17.19 -26.92
C ASP A 678 5.85 -18.43 -26.79
N ILE A 679 5.52 -19.04 -27.93
CA ILE A 679 4.75 -20.29 -27.96
C ILE A 679 5.63 -21.43 -27.45
N ARG A 680 5.16 -22.13 -26.40
CA ARG A 680 5.83 -23.29 -25.78
C ARG A 680 5.07 -24.58 -26.04
N TYR A 681 3.76 -24.52 -26.15
CA TYR A 681 2.91 -25.71 -26.30
C TYR A 681 1.87 -25.54 -27.41
N VAL A 682 1.56 -26.64 -28.10
CA VAL A 682 0.38 -26.76 -28.97
C VAL A 682 -0.54 -27.83 -28.40
N ALA A 683 -1.72 -27.42 -27.95
CA ALA A 683 -2.74 -28.28 -27.37
C ALA A 683 -3.68 -28.81 -28.46
N VAL A 684 -3.55 -30.10 -28.79
CA VAL A 684 -4.22 -30.74 -29.92
C VAL A 684 -5.57 -31.30 -29.49
N GLY A 685 -6.64 -30.51 -29.68
CA GLY A 685 -7.98 -30.78 -29.14
C GLY A 685 -8.21 -30.13 -27.77
N ASN A 686 -9.44 -30.22 -27.26
CA ASN A 686 -9.76 -30.00 -25.85
C ASN A 686 -10.75 -31.09 -25.40
N GLU A 687 -10.32 -31.94 -24.47
CA GLU A 687 -11.12 -33.03 -23.89
C GLU A 687 -11.77 -34.02 -24.92
N PRO A 688 -11.07 -34.47 -25.99
CA PRO A 688 -11.65 -35.24 -27.09
C PRO A 688 -12.26 -36.60 -26.71
N PHE A 689 -11.95 -37.15 -25.54
CA PHE A 689 -12.40 -38.50 -25.10
C PHE A 689 -13.52 -38.49 -24.06
N LEU A 690 -14.13 -37.32 -23.81
CA LEU A 690 -15.32 -37.18 -22.98
C LEU A 690 -16.42 -38.17 -23.40
N LYS A 691 -17.00 -38.87 -22.40
CA LYS A 691 -18.13 -39.80 -22.61
C LYS A 691 -19.34 -39.16 -23.31
N THR A 692 -19.47 -37.84 -23.31
CA THR A 692 -20.53 -37.10 -24.01
C THR A 692 -20.39 -37.16 -25.53
N TYR A 693 -19.16 -37.19 -26.07
CA TYR A 693 -18.88 -37.21 -27.52
C TYR A 693 -19.03 -38.60 -28.17
N LYS A 694 -19.37 -39.66 -27.42
CA LYS A 694 -19.60 -41.02 -27.96
C LYS A 694 -18.50 -41.49 -28.92
N ASN A 695 -17.25 -41.33 -28.50
CA ASN A 695 -16.04 -41.78 -29.21
C ASN A 695 -15.77 -41.05 -30.56
N MET A 696 -16.44 -39.94 -30.86
CA MET A 696 -16.34 -39.19 -32.14
C MET A 696 -14.90 -38.82 -32.56
N PHE A 697 -14.03 -38.45 -31.62
CA PHE A 697 -12.66 -38.00 -31.92
C PHE A 697 -11.57 -39.08 -31.74
N THR A 698 -11.92 -40.23 -31.15
CA THR A 698 -11.01 -41.32 -30.74
C THR A 698 -9.99 -41.70 -31.82
N ASN A 699 -10.45 -41.90 -33.06
CA ASN A 699 -9.63 -42.34 -34.18
C ASN A 699 -8.83 -41.18 -34.85
N ALA A 700 -9.15 -39.92 -34.52
CA ALA A 700 -8.54 -38.74 -35.12
C ALA A 700 -7.47 -38.10 -34.23
N THR A 701 -7.61 -38.18 -32.90
CA THR A 701 -6.73 -37.47 -31.95
C THR A 701 -5.25 -37.87 -32.10
N LEU A 702 -4.89 -39.16 -31.97
CA LEU A 702 -3.47 -39.56 -32.04
C LEU A 702 -2.82 -39.24 -33.41
N PRO A 703 -3.45 -39.52 -34.58
CA PRO A 703 -2.93 -39.08 -35.87
C PRO A 703 -2.79 -37.55 -36.00
N ALA A 704 -3.70 -36.77 -35.41
CA ALA A 704 -3.58 -35.31 -35.39
C ALA A 704 -2.38 -34.82 -34.54
N LEU A 705 -2.13 -35.43 -33.37
CA LEU A 705 -0.92 -35.16 -32.57
C LEU A 705 0.35 -35.50 -33.37
N GLN A 706 0.37 -36.65 -34.04
CA GLN A 706 1.50 -37.10 -34.84
C GLN A 706 1.80 -36.16 -36.02
N ASN A 707 0.77 -35.75 -36.75
CA ASN A 707 0.92 -34.83 -37.89
C ASN A 707 1.34 -33.41 -37.44
N ILE A 708 0.82 -32.89 -36.32
CA ILE A 708 1.27 -31.60 -35.76
C ILE A 708 2.72 -31.67 -35.29
N GLN A 709 3.13 -32.75 -34.62
CA GLN A 709 4.52 -32.91 -34.17
C GLN A 709 5.49 -33.02 -35.36
N ALA A 710 5.14 -33.77 -36.40
CA ALA A 710 5.92 -33.83 -37.64
C ALA A 710 6.04 -32.45 -38.31
N ALA A 711 4.96 -31.68 -38.35
CA ALA A 711 4.95 -30.31 -38.88
C ALA A 711 5.82 -29.34 -38.05
N LEU A 712 5.79 -29.43 -36.71
CA LEU A 712 6.66 -28.64 -35.81
C LEU A 712 8.14 -29.00 -36.00
N ILE A 713 8.48 -30.27 -36.18
CA ILE A 713 9.85 -30.71 -36.50
C ILE A 713 10.28 -30.16 -37.87
N LYS A 714 9.43 -30.26 -38.90
CA LYS A 714 9.69 -29.73 -40.25
C LYS A 714 9.87 -28.20 -40.27
N ALA A 715 9.16 -27.48 -39.41
CA ALA A 715 9.30 -26.04 -39.22
C ALA A 715 10.57 -25.63 -38.41
N GLY A 716 11.36 -26.59 -37.92
CA GLY A 716 12.53 -26.35 -37.07
C GLY A 716 12.20 -26.01 -35.61
N LEU A 717 10.93 -26.19 -35.20
CA LEU A 717 10.41 -25.74 -33.90
C LEU A 717 10.30 -26.86 -32.84
N GLY A 718 10.43 -28.14 -33.19
CA GLY A 718 10.18 -29.28 -32.28
C GLY A 718 11.05 -29.38 -31.02
N SER A 719 12.09 -28.55 -30.90
CA SER A 719 12.88 -28.35 -29.68
C SER A 719 12.32 -27.24 -28.75
N GLN A 720 11.73 -26.19 -29.32
CA GLN A 720 11.15 -25.04 -28.62
C GLN A 720 9.68 -25.26 -28.26
N VAL A 721 8.90 -25.82 -29.20
CA VAL A 721 7.45 -26.01 -29.11
C VAL A 721 7.16 -27.50 -28.95
N LYS A 722 6.39 -27.87 -27.92
CA LYS A 722 5.96 -29.25 -27.67
C LYS A 722 4.46 -29.42 -27.91
N ILE A 723 4.07 -30.56 -28.45
CA ILE A 723 2.66 -30.95 -28.44
C ILE A 723 2.16 -31.25 -27.02
N THR A 724 0.85 -31.23 -26.84
CA THR A 724 0.13 -31.86 -25.72
C THR A 724 -1.31 -32.13 -26.17
N VAL A 725 -2.07 -32.90 -25.39
CA VAL A 725 -3.53 -32.99 -25.49
C VAL A 725 -4.12 -32.70 -24.11
N PRO A 726 -4.96 -31.66 -23.95
CA PRO A 726 -5.78 -31.48 -22.77
C PRO A 726 -6.86 -32.56 -22.73
N LEU A 727 -6.86 -33.36 -21.66
CA LEU A 727 -7.84 -34.40 -21.42
C LEU A 727 -8.66 -34.09 -20.17
N ASN A 728 -9.94 -34.48 -20.14
CA ASN A 728 -10.72 -34.45 -18.90
C ASN A 728 -10.20 -35.53 -17.93
N ALA A 729 -10.39 -35.33 -16.63
CA ALA A 729 -10.20 -36.39 -15.63
C ALA A 729 -11.01 -37.68 -15.91
N ASP A 730 -12.07 -37.63 -16.74
CA ASP A 730 -12.88 -38.80 -17.14
C ASP A 730 -12.12 -39.86 -17.97
N VAL A 731 -10.85 -39.64 -18.33
CA VAL A 731 -10.01 -40.63 -19.04
C VAL A 731 -9.32 -41.66 -18.14
N TYR A 732 -9.45 -41.54 -16.81
CA TYR A 732 -9.02 -42.53 -15.83
C TYR A 732 -10.09 -42.81 -14.79
N GLU A 733 -10.03 -43.99 -14.17
CA GLU A 733 -11.03 -44.49 -13.23
C GLU A 733 -10.40 -45.26 -12.07
N SER A 734 -11.10 -45.32 -10.93
CA SER A 734 -10.75 -46.08 -9.73
C SER A 734 -12.03 -46.75 -9.21
N ASN A 735 -11.95 -48.01 -8.80
CA ASN A 735 -13.14 -48.84 -8.51
C ASN A 735 -13.72 -48.55 -7.13
N SER A 736 -12.87 -48.37 -6.12
CA SER A 736 -13.25 -47.99 -4.75
C SER A 736 -13.16 -46.50 -4.46
N GLY A 737 -12.62 -45.71 -5.40
CA GLY A 737 -12.40 -44.27 -5.24
C GLY A 737 -11.07 -43.89 -4.57
N VAL A 738 -10.22 -44.85 -4.19
CA VAL A 738 -8.86 -44.55 -3.71
C VAL A 738 -7.89 -44.30 -4.87
N PRO A 739 -6.92 -43.36 -4.76
CA PRO A 739 -6.01 -43.06 -5.85
C PRO A 739 -5.12 -44.22 -6.31
N SER A 740 -4.65 -45.09 -5.41
CA SER A 740 -3.79 -46.24 -5.76
C SER A 740 -4.44 -47.26 -6.67
N GLU A 741 -5.77 -47.32 -6.75
CA GLU A 741 -6.48 -48.16 -7.72
C GLU A 741 -6.55 -47.55 -9.13
N GLY A 742 -6.23 -46.26 -9.29
CA GLY A 742 -6.32 -45.52 -10.55
C GLY A 742 -5.69 -46.20 -11.76
N ASN A 743 -6.41 -46.28 -12.87
CA ASN A 743 -5.92 -46.71 -14.19
C ASN A 743 -6.64 -45.95 -15.33
N PHE A 744 -6.11 -45.98 -16.56
CA PHE A 744 -6.80 -45.42 -17.71
C PHE A 744 -8.10 -46.18 -18.03
N ARG A 745 -9.09 -45.45 -18.53
CA ARG A 745 -10.45 -45.94 -18.76
C ARG A 745 -10.48 -47.07 -19.79
N SER A 746 -11.19 -48.15 -19.48
CA SER A 746 -11.07 -49.45 -20.19
C SER A 746 -11.34 -49.41 -21.71
N ASP A 747 -12.23 -48.54 -22.19
CA ASP A 747 -12.58 -48.33 -23.61
C ASP A 747 -11.50 -47.59 -24.43
N ILE A 748 -10.61 -46.84 -23.77
CA ILE A 748 -9.55 -46.03 -24.41
C ILE A 748 -8.14 -46.39 -23.91
N HIS A 749 -7.99 -47.40 -23.05
CA HIS A 749 -6.74 -47.76 -22.36
C HIS A 749 -5.52 -47.89 -23.30
N SER A 750 -5.67 -48.62 -24.41
CA SER A 750 -4.60 -48.81 -25.41
C SER A 750 -4.26 -47.54 -26.19
N LEU A 751 -5.26 -46.70 -26.49
CA LEU A 751 -5.07 -45.39 -27.12
C LEU A 751 -4.36 -44.43 -26.15
N MET A 752 -4.74 -44.44 -24.86
CA MET A 752 -4.10 -43.65 -23.82
C MET A 752 -2.62 -44.01 -23.65
N ILE A 753 -2.27 -45.31 -23.58
CA ILE A 753 -0.86 -45.75 -23.59
C ILE A 753 -0.14 -45.24 -24.84
N SER A 754 -0.77 -45.36 -26.02
CA SER A 754 -0.17 -44.91 -27.28
C SER A 754 0.10 -43.40 -27.33
N ILE A 755 -0.79 -42.59 -26.74
CA ILE A 755 -0.64 -41.14 -26.61
C ILE A 755 0.43 -40.78 -25.58
N VAL A 756 0.42 -41.41 -24.39
CA VAL A 756 1.40 -41.14 -23.33
C VAL A 756 2.82 -41.56 -23.76
N GLN A 757 2.96 -42.69 -24.46
CA GLN A 757 4.21 -43.08 -25.11
C GLN A 757 4.68 -42.02 -26.12
N PHE A 758 3.80 -41.60 -27.04
CA PHE A 758 4.15 -40.63 -28.08
C PHE A 758 4.54 -39.25 -27.51
N LEU A 759 3.91 -38.81 -26.41
CA LEU A 759 4.32 -37.62 -25.67
C LEU A 759 5.69 -37.82 -25.00
N SER A 760 5.92 -38.98 -24.37
CA SER A 760 7.20 -39.35 -23.74
C SER A 760 8.36 -39.32 -24.75
N ASP A 761 8.18 -39.94 -25.91
CA ASP A 761 9.19 -40.04 -26.98
C ASP A 761 9.60 -38.67 -27.54
N ASN A 762 8.71 -37.68 -27.47
CA ASN A 762 8.94 -36.32 -27.96
C ASN A 762 9.37 -35.33 -26.86
N ALA A 763 9.57 -35.82 -25.62
CA ALA A 763 9.79 -35.00 -24.42
C ALA A 763 8.71 -33.91 -24.24
N ALA A 764 7.45 -34.33 -24.35
CA ALA A 764 6.25 -33.51 -24.23
C ALA A 764 5.45 -33.86 -22.95
N PRO A 765 4.77 -32.89 -22.32
CA PRO A 765 3.95 -33.14 -21.14
C PRO A 765 2.57 -33.71 -21.52
N LEU A 766 1.94 -34.40 -20.57
CA LEU A 766 0.51 -34.68 -20.59
C LEU A 766 -0.26 -33.52 -19.95
N THR A 767 -1.35 -33.05 -20.56
CA THR A 767 -2.21 -32.01 -19.97
C THR A 767 -3.53 -32.60 -19.50
N ILE A 768 -3.88 -32.35 -18.24
CA ILE A 768 -5.12 -32.83 -17.62
C ILE A 768 -5.95 -31.67 -17.09
N ASN A 769 -7.24 -31.72 -17.33
CA ASN A 769 -8.22 -30.75 -16.87
C ASN A 769 -8.97 -31.37 -15.67
N ILE A 770 -8.96 -30.67 -14.53
CA ILE A 770 -9.44 -31.20 -13.24
C ILE A 770 -10.46 -30.23 -12.64
N TYR A 771 -11.67 -30.74 -12.39
CA TYR A 771 -12.83 -29.96 -11.96
C TYR A 771 -13.41 -30.48 -10.63
N PRO A 772 -12.86 -30.10 -9.46
CA PRO A 772 -13.28 -30.62 -8.16
C PRO A 772 -14.78 -30.46 -7.85
N PHE A 773 -15.42 -29.42 -8.37
CA PHE A 773 -16.86 -29.19 -8.18
C PHE A 773 -17.75 -30.28 -8.80
N LEU A 774 -17.28 -30.99 -9.84
CA LEU A 774 -18.05 -32.09 -10.45
C LEU A 774 -18.29 -33.26 -9.49
N SER A 775 -17.49 -33.39 -8.43
CA SER A 775 -17.72 -34.42 -7.40
C SER A 775 -18.99 -34.16 -6.59
N LEU A 776 -19.33 -32.89 -6.32
CA LEU A 776 -20.58 -32.48 -5.68
C LEU A 776 -21.80 -32.65 -6.59
N TYR A 777 -21.60 -32.63 -7.91
CA TYR A 777 -22.64 -32.92 -8.90
C TYR A 777 -22.86 -34.43 -9.06
N ALA A 778 -21.79 -35.24 -8.97
CA ALA A 778 -21.84 -36.68 -9.16
C ALA A 778 -22.39 -37.46 -7.93
N ASP A 779 -22.11 -37.00 -6.71
CA ASP A 779 -22.66 -37.57 -5.47
C ASP A 779 -23.23 -36.46 -4.54
N PRO A 780 -24.55 -36.44 -4.29
CA PRO A 780 -25.19 -35.53 -3.35
C PRO A 780 -24.69 -35.63 -1.89
N HIS A 781 -23.96 -36.69 -1.51
CA HIS A 781 -23.39 -36.88 -0.18
C HIS A 781 -21.89 -36.53 -0.11
N PHE A 782 -21.30 -36.06 -1.22
CA PHE A 782 -19.88 -35.78 -1.30
C PHE A 782 -19.43 -34.74 -0.25
N PRO A 783 -18.38 -35.01 0.57
CA PRO A 783 -17.99 -34.10 1.64
C PRO A 783 -17.53 -32.73 1.14
N ILE A 784 -18.34 -31.69 1.37
CA ILE A 784 -18.15 -30.38 0.74
C ILE A 784 -16.80 -29.71 1.04
N ASP A 785 -16.23 -29.90 2.23
CA ASP A 785 -14.89 -29.37 2.55
C ASP A 785 -13.74 -30.17 1.92
N PHE A 786 -13.95 -31.44 1.53
CA PHE A 786 -13.00 -32.21 0.73
C PHE A 786 -12.86 -31.63 -0.70
N ALA A 787 -13.81 -30.81 -1.16
CA ALA A 787 -13.70 -30.08 -2.42
C ALA A 787 -12.71 -28.88 -2.37
N PHE A 788 -12.17 -28.52 -1.19
CA PHE A 788 -11.32 -27.33 -1.01
C PHE A 788 -9.98 -27.63 -0.33
N PHE A 789 -8.98 -26.79 -0.61
CA PHE A 789 -7.60 -26.93 -0.12
C PHE A 789 -7.40 -26.69 1.39
N ALA A 790 -8.45 -26.27 2.12
CA ALA A 790 -8.39 -26.12 3.58
C ALA A 790 -8.34 -27.47 4.32
N GLY A 791 -8.74 -28.56 3.66
CA GLY A 791 -8.77 -29.90 4.22
C GLY A 791 -10.12 -30.31 4.79
N THR A 792 -10.37 -31.61 4.82
CA THR A 792 -11.52 -32.25 5.49
C THR A 792 -11.10 -32.94 6.79
N ASN A 793 -12.03 -33.04 7.75
CA ASN A 793 -11.87 -33.87 8.95
C ASN A 793 -12.08 -35.38 8.69
N ALA A 794 -12.56 -35.75 7.49
CA ALA A 794 -12.75 -37.12 7.04
C ALA A 794 -11.93 -37.38 5.76
N PRO A 795 -10.59 -37.51 5.86
CA PRO A 795 -9.71 -37.66 4.69
C PRO A 795 -9.84 -39.06 4.06
N VAL A 796 -9.61 -39.14 2.75
CA VAL A 796 -9.48 -40.44 2.05
C VAL A 796 -8.11 -41.03 2.39
N VAL A 797 -8.09 -42.20 3.01
CA VAL A 797 -6.86 -42.91 3.39
C VAL A 797 -6.59 -44.04 2.40
N ASP A 798 -5.40 -44.01 1.80
CA ASP A 798 -4.96 -44.86 0.70
C ASP A 798 -3.60 -45.47 1.09
N GLY A 799 -3.65 -46.64 1.73
CA GLY A 799 -2.47 -47.27 2.33
C GLY A 799 -1.84 -46.37 3.40
N THR A 800 -0.63 -45.85 3.13
CA THR A 800 0.09 -44.91 4.00
C THR A 800 -0.11 -43.44 3.62
N ILE A 801 -0.89 -43.14 2.60
CA ILE A 801 -1.14 -41.77 2.10
C ILE A 801 -2.52 -41.31 2.57
N SER A 802 -2.62 -40.06 3.02
CA SER A 802 -3.88 -39.43 3.44
C SER A 802 -4.15 -38.20 2.60
N TYR A 803 -5.31 -38.19 1.94
CA TYR A 803 -5.76 -37.11 1.08
C TYR A 803 -6.80 -36.25 1.81
N THR A 804 -6.47 -34.97 1.99
CA THR A 804 -7.33 -34.00 2.69
C THR A 804 -8.20 -33.17 1.74
N ASN A 805 -7.95 -33.24 0.43
CA ASN A 805 -8.77 -32.61 -0.61
C ASN A 805 -8.80 -33.48 -1.89
N VAL A 806 -9.86 -33.32 -2.69
CA VAL A 806 -10.13 -34.13 -3.88
C VAL A 806 -9.22 -33.81 -5.06
N PHE A 807 -8.67 -32.59 -5.14
CA PHE A 807 -7.69 -32.26 -6.19
C PHE A 807 -6.43 -33.12 -6.05
N ASP A 808 -5.87 -33.23 -4.84
CA ASP A 808 -4.72 -34.10 -4.57
C ASP A 808 -5.03 -35.56 -4.89
N ALA A 809 -6.20 -36.06 -4.47
CA ALA A 809 -6.61 -37.44 -4.74
C ALA A 809 -6.78 -37.70 -6.25
N ASN A 810 -7.45 -36.81 -6.97
CA ASN A 810 -7.70 -36.94 -8.40
C ASN A 810 -6.42 -36.85 -9.23
N TYR A 811 -5.53 -35.88 -8.92
CA TYR A 811 -4.22 -35.78 -9.56
C TYR A 811 -3.35 -37.02 -9.29
N ASP A 812 -3.29 -37.51 -8.04
CA ASP A 812 -2.50 -38.69 -7.73
C ASP A 812 -3.11 -40.00 -8.30
N THR A 813 -4.42 -40.01 -8.61
CA THR A 813 -5.06 -41.10 -9.38
C THR A 813 -4.46 -41.19 -10.79
N LEU A 814 -4.23 -40.04 -11.45
CA LEU A 814 -3.51 -39.99 -12.73
C LEU A 814 -2.04 -40.40 -12.58
N VAL A 815 -1.35 -39.98 -11.51
CA VAL A 815 0.06 -40.38 -11.28
C VAL A 815 0.17 -41.89 -11.10
N TRP A 816 -0.76 -42.52 -10.37
CA TRP A 816 -0.84 -43.98 -10.25
C TRP A 816 -1.18 -44.68 -11.58
N ALA A 817 -2.10 -44.13 -12.38
CA ALA A 817 -2.41 -44.66 -13.71
C ALA A 817 -1.19 -44.60 -14.65
N LEU A 818 -0.42 -43.51 -14.61
CA LEU A 818 0.82 -43.35 -15.37
C LEU A 818 1.90 -44.34 -14.91
N GLU A 819 2.10 -44.48 -13.60
CA GLU A 819 3.09 -45.40 -13.01
C GLU A 819 2.81 -46.87 -13.36
N LYS A 820 1.57 -47.33 -13.22
CA LYS A 820 1.16 -48.71 -13.59
C LYS A 820 1.40 -49.04 -15.06
N ASN A 821 1.27 -48.05 -15.93
CA ASN A 821 1.46 -48.22 -17.38
C ASN A 821 2.90 -47.88 -17.84
N GLY A 822 3.85 -47.71 -16.90
CA GLY A 822 5.28 -47.58 -17.20
C GLY A 822 5.82 -46.16 -17.32
N PHE A 823 5.03 -45.12 -17.02
CA PHE A 823 5.38 -43.71 -17.21
C PHE A 823 5.46 -42.86 -15.92
N PRO A 824 6.08 -43.33 -14.81
CA PRO A 824 6.09 -42.61 -13.53
C PRO A 824 6.76 -41.21 -13.59
N ALA A 825 7.66 -41.00 -14.56
CA ALA A 825 8.37 -39.73 -14.74
C ALA A 825 7.60 -38.69 -15.59
N MET A 826 6.48 -39.07 -16.24
CA MET A 826 5.74 -38.25 -17.19
C MET A 826 5.42 -36.84 -16.62
N PRO A 827 5.86 -35.74 -17.25
CA PRO A 827 5.48 -34.39 -16.84
C PRO A 827 3.97 -34.18 -17.04
N VAL A 828 3.30 -33.60 -16.04
CA VAL A 828 1.85 -33.34 -16.08
C VAL A 828 1.58 -31.86 -15.82
N ILE A 829 0.80 -31.24 -16.70
CA ILE A 829 0.27 -29.88 -16.58
C ILE A 829 -1.22 -29.98 -16.21
N VAL A 830 -1.68 -29.18 -15.25
CA VAL A 830 -3.11 -28.99 -15.00
C VAL A 830 -3.62 -27.88 -15.93
N GLY A 831 -4.26 -28.26 -17.04
CA GLY A 831 -4.57 -27.37 -18.16
C GLY A 831 -5.82 -26.50 -17.98
N GLU A 832 -6.75 -26.93 -17.15
CA GLU A 832 -7.94 -26.20 -16.73
C GLU A 832 -8.29 -26.65 -15.31
N ILE A 833 -8.42 -25.68 -14.40
CA ILE A 833 -8.91 -25.89 -13.03
C ILE A 833 -9.55 -24.61 -12.49
N GLY A 834 -10.64 -24.75 -11.74
CA GLY A 834 -11.38 -23.62 -11.19
C GLY A 834 -12.69 -24.05 -10.55
N TRP A 835 -13.53 -23.07 -10.25
CA TRP A 835 -14.85 -23.28 -9.66
C TRP A 835 -15.84 -22.24 -10.23
N PRO A 836 -17.02 -22.65 -10.72
CA PRO A 836 -17.95 -21.76 -11.40
C PRO A 836 -18.64 -20.76 -10.45
N THR A 837 -18.96 -19.58 -10.98
CA THR A 837 -19.67 -18.50 -10.27
C THR A 837 -21.18 -18.69 -10.21
N ASP A 838 -21.72 -19.45 -11.17
CA ASP A 838 -23.14 -19.69 -11.45
C ASP A 838 -23.27 -20.91 -12.41
N GLY A 839 -24.49 -21.26 -12.82
CA GLY A 839 -24.75 -22.39 -13.73
C GLY A 839 -24.89 -23.79 -13.10
N ASP A 840 -24.51 -23.97 -11.83
CA ASP A 840 -24.73 -25.20 -11.04
C ASP A 840 -25.25 -24.87 -9.62
N GLN A 841 -25.88 -25.84 -8.95
CA GLN A 841 -26.38 -25.71 -7.57
C GLN A 841 -25.28 -25.30 -6.56
N ASN A 842 -24.02 -25.68 -6.78
CA ASN A 842 -22.88 -25.35 -5.93
C ASN A 842 -22.01 -24.21 -6.52
N ALA A 843 -22.40 -23.63 -7.64
CA ALA A 843 -21.71 -22.51 -8.25
C ALA A 843 -22.10 -21.20 -7.54
N ASN A 844 -21.12 -20.48 -6.99
CA ASN A 844 -21.32 -19.18 -6.35
C ASN A 844 -19.99 -18.45 -6.15
N LEU A 845 -20.04 -17.12 -6.10
CA LEU A 845 -18.89 -16.23 -5.85
C LEU A 845 -18.11 -16.55 -4.56
N GLY A 846 -18.75 -17.12 -3.54
CA GLY A 846 -18.11 -17.50 -2.27
C GLY A 846 -17.20 -18.71 -2.42
N TYR A 847 -17.69 -19.78 -3.04
CA TYR A 847 -16.91 -20.98 -3.32
C TYR A 847 -15.88 -20.75 -4.42
N ALA A 848 -16.21 -19.99 -5.47
CA ALA A 848 -15.25 -19.56 -6.49
C ALA A 848 -14.04 -18.85 -5.86
N ARG A 849 -14.28 -17.96 -4.88
CA ARG A 849 -13.22 -17.31 -4.11
C ARG A 849 -12.47 -18.28 -3.19
N LYS A 850 -13.17 -19.09 -2.38
CA LYS A 850 -12.57 -20.09 -1.45
C LYS A 850 -11.63 -21.05 -2.19
N PHE A 851 -12.04 -21.52 -3.37
CA PHE A 851 -11.29 -22.45 -4.20
C PHE A 851 -10.07 -21.78 -4.84
N ASN A 852 -10.26 -20.70 -5.61
CA ASN A 852 -9.16 -20.05 -6.33
C ASN A 852 -8.10 -19.45 -5.39
N GLN A 853 -8.49 -18.90 -4.23
CA GLN A 853 -7.54 -18.41 -3.24
C GLN A 853 -6.74 -19.55 -2.58
N GLY A 854 -7.38 -20.69 -2.30
CA GLY A 854 -6.69 -21.88 -1.81
C GLY A 854 -5.67 -22.42 -2.81
N LEU A 855 -6.04 -22.48 -4.10
CA LEU A 855 -5.17 -22.92 -5.19
C LEU A 855 -3.95 -22.01 -5.35
N ILE A 856 -4.15 -20.68 -5.41
CA ILE A 856 -3.05 -19.71 -5.56
C ILE A 856 -2.13 -19.74 -4.34
N SER A 857 -2.69 -19.77 -3.12
CA SER A 857 -1.91 -19.87 -1.88
C SER A 857 -1.02 -21.12 -1.85
N ARG A 858 -1.53 -22.24 -2.37
CA ARG A 858 -0.79 -23.50 -2.49
C ARG A 858 0.36 -23.43 -3.50
N ILE A 859 0.14 -22.83 -4.67
CA ILE A 859 1.17 -22.69 -5.70
C ILE A 859 2.30 -21.78 -5.21
N ILE A 860 1.97 -20.68 -4.52
CA ILE A 860 2.96 -19.79 -3.86
C ILE A 860 3.81 -20.55 -2.81
N GLN A 861 3.24 -21.55 -2.13
CA GLN A 861 3.95 -22.42 -1.20
C GLN A 861 4.78 -23.53 -1.88
N GLY A 862 4.75 -23.66 -3.21
CA GLY A 862 5.45 -24.70 -3.96
C GLY A 862 4.94 -26.13 -3.69
N GLN A 863 3.72 -26.29 -3.20
CA GLN A 863 3.23 -27.55 -2.64
C GLN A 863 2.69 -28.52 -3.71
N GLY A 864 3.49 -29.53 -4.07
CA GLY A 864 3.02 -30.72 -4.79
C GLY A 864 2.16 -31.65 -3.93
N THR A 865 1.60 -32.68 -4.56
CA THR A 865 0.59 -33.60 -4.00
C THR A 865 1.18 -34.59 -2.97
N PRO A 866 0.35 -35.35 -2.23
CA PRO A 866 0.80 -36.37 -1.29
C PRO A 866 1.76 -37.40 -1.91
N LYS A 867 1.52 -37.88 -3.14
CA LYS A 867 2.44 -38.77 -3.88
C LYS A 867 3.52 -37.99 -4.64
N ARG A 868 3.16 -36.93 -5.40
CA ARG A 868 4.09 -36.18 -6.26
C ARG A 868 4.44 -34.82 -5.65
N LYS A 869 5.49 -34.79 -4.82
CA LYS A 869 5.94 -33.59 -4.07
C LYS A 869 6.32 -32.38 -4.95
N THR A 870 6.72 -32.60 -6.20
CA THR A 870 6.96 -31.51 -7.16
C THR A 870 5.63 -30.95 -7.65
N PRO A 871 5.35 -29.65 -7.51
CA PRO A 871 4.11 -29.04 -8.02
C PRO A 871 4.10 -29.07 -9.57
N PRO A 872 2.92 -29.28 -10.19
CA PRO A 872 2.74 -29.12 -11.63
C PRO A 872 2.64 -27.64 -12.03
N ASP A 873 2.77 -27.36 -13.33
CA ASP A 873 2.21 -26.14 -13.92
C ASP A 873 0.68 -26.21 -13.86
N VAL A 874 0.02 -25.10 -13.49
CA VAL A 874 -1.43 -25.02 -13.27
C VAL A 874 -2.03 -23.81 -13.98
N TYR A 875 -3.05 -24.04 -14.81
CA TYR A 875 -3.77 -23.01 -15.55
C TYR A 875 -5.20 -22.83 -15.01
N ILE A 876 -5.48 -21.66 -14.43
CA ILE A 876 -6.84 -21.30 -13.94
C ILE A 876 -7.82 -21.26 -15.13
N PHE A 877 -9.05 -21.76 -14.95
CA PHE A 877 -10.04 -22.03 -16.00
C PHE A 877 -10.46 -20.84 -16.86
N GLY A 878 -10.41 -19.61 -16.33
CA GLY A 878 -10.75 -18.40 -17.08
C GLY A 878 -10.20 -17.14 -16.41
N LEU A 879 -9.62 -16.26 -17.22
CA LEU A 879 -9.17 -14.92 -16.82
C LEU A 879 -10.31 -13.89 -16.79
N ILE A 880 -11.30 -14.08 -17.67
CA ILE A 880 -12.47 -13.24 -17.87
C ILE A 880 -13.72 -14.11 -17.90
N ASP A 881 -14.87 -13.48 -17.71
CA ASP A 881 -16.16 -14.11 -17.93
C ASP A 881 -16.36 -14.39 -19.43
N GLU A 882 -16.77 -15.61 -19.78
CA GLU A 882 -17.06 -16.05 -21.14
C GLU A 882 -18.56 -16.36 -21.26
N ASP A 883 -19.40 -15.35 -21.10
CA ASP A 883 -20.87 -15.48 -21.05
C ASP A 883 -21.53 -15.94 -22.38
N GLN A 884 -20.79 -15.98 -23.49
CA GLN A 884 -21.22 -16.63 -24.75
C GLN A 884 -20.69 -18.07 -24.90
N LYS A 885 -19.95 -18.58 -23.92
CA LYS A 885 -19.64 -20.01 -23.76
C LYS A 885 -20.90 -20.67 -23.23
N SER A 886 -21.40 -21.67 -23.94
CA SER A 886 -22.69 -22.28 -23.60
C SER A 886 -22.65 -22.91 -22.21
N ILE A 887 -23.56 -22.48 -21.34
CA ILE A 887 -23.79 -23.06 -20.00
C ILE A 887 -24.38 -24.47 -20.05
N ASP A 888 -24.80 -24.93 -21.23
CA ASP A 888 -25.41 -26.23 -21.46
C ASP A 888 -24.37 -27.34 -21.66
N PRO A 889 -24.36 -28.41 -20.83
CA PRO A 889 -23.80 -29.71 -21.20
C PRO A 889 -24.74 -30.49 -22.15
N ALA A 890 -25.56 -29.79 -22.95
CA ALA A 890 -26.75 -30.34 -23.58
C ALA A 890 -26.47 -31.22 -24.80
N LYS A 891 -26.91 -32.48 -24.69
CA LYS A 891 -27.09 -33.37 -25.84
C LYS A 891 -28.45 -33.06 -26.51
N GLY A 892 -28.46 -32.90 -27.82
CA GLY A 892 -29.69 -33.03 -28.63
C GLY A 892 -30.41 -31.74 -29.02
N VAL A 893 -29.78 -30.56 -28.89
CA VAL A 893 -30.33 -29.31 -29.45
C VAL A 893 -30.56 -29.46 -30.95
N ARG A 894 -31.80 -29.22 -31.40
CA ARG A 894 -32.18 -29.14 -32.81
C ARG A 894 -32.33 -27.67 -33.19
N TYR A 895 -31.91 -27.30 -34.39
CA TYR A 895 -32.17 -25.97 -34.96
C TYR A 895 -33.35 -26.05 -35.92
N LEU A 896 -34.04 -24.93 -36.14
CA LEU A 896 -35.03 -24.79 -37.19
C LEU A 896 -34.38 -24.93 -38.58
N SER A 897 -35.20 -25.01 -39.64
CA SER A 897 -34.68 -25.18 -41.00
C SER A 897 -33.81 -23.99 -41.44
N ARG A 898 -32.85 -24.20 -42.33
CA ARG A 898 -32.01 -23.12 -42.91
C ARG A 898 -32.81 -22.30 -43.92
N GLN A 899 -33.70 -21.47 -43.38
CA GLN A 899 -34.58 -20.55 -44.10
C GLN A 899 -34.62 -19.22 -43.35
N TRP A 900 -34.69 -18.13 -44.09
CA TRP A 900 -34.70 -16.76 -43.56
C TRP A 900 -35.83 -15.96 -44.20
N CYS A 901 -36.40 -15.01 -43.46
CA CYS A 901 -37.32 -14.03 -44.02
C CYS A 901 -36.55 -12.75 -44.37
N VAL A 902 -36.70 -12.24 -45.59
CA VAL A 902 -36.00 -11.04 -46.07
C VAL A 902 -36.96 -10.15 -46.86
N MET A 903 -36.58 -8.90 -47.10
CA MET A 903 -37.36 -7.99 -47.95
C MET A 903 -37.33 -8.48 -49.42
N ALA A 904 -38.51 -8.60 -50.05
CA ALA A 904 -38.68 -9.14 -51.39
C ALA A 904 -38.08 -8.22 -52.47
N GLU A 905 -37.45 -8.77 -53.52
CA GLU A 905 -36.65 -7.98 -54.49
C GLU A 905 -37.46 -6.89 -55.21
N GLY A 906 -38.74 -7.13 -55.48
CA GLY A 906 -39.66 -6.13 -56.07
C GLY A 906 -40.26 -5.11 -55.09
N ALA A 907 -39.97 -5.20 -53.78
CA ALA A 907 -40.50 -4.28 -52.78
C ALA A 907 -39.71 -2.96 -52.74
N SER A 908 -40.43 -1.83 -52.73
CA SER A 908 -39.83 -0.49 -52.66
C SER A 908 -39.47 -0.09 -51.23
N GLU A 909 -38.32 0.57 -51.05
CA GLU A 909 -37.95 1.24 -49.79
C GLU A 909 -38.85 2.44 -49.48
N SER A 910 -39.61 2.94 -50.47
CA SER A 910 -40.58 4.02 -50.34
C SER A 910 -42.02 3.56 -50.06
N ASP A 911 -42.25 2.28 -49.79
CA ASP A 911 -43.60 1.78 -49.49
C ASP A 911 -44.06 2.30 -48.12
N PRO A 912 -45.26 2.92 -48.00
CA PRO A 912 -45.73 3.50 -46.74
C PRO A 912 -45.90 2.46 -45.62
N ASN A 913 -46.10 1.19 -45.95
CA ASN A 913 -46.28 0.11 -44.97
C ASN A 913 -44.95 -0.44 -44.45
N LEU A 914 -43.81 -0.10 -45.06
CA LEU A 914 -42.50 -0.67 -44.70
C LEU A 914 -42.08 -0.31 -43.27
N ALA A 915 -42.19 0.97 -42.90
CA ALA A 915 -41.79 1.45 -41.57
C ALA A 915 -42.61 0.80 -40.45
N ASP A 916 -43.94 0.71 -40.60
CA ASP A 916 -44.80 0.04 -39.62
C ASP A 916 -44.64 -1.49 -39.65
N SER A 917 -44.30 -2.10 -40.79
CA SER A 917 -43.99 -3.54 -40.88
C SER A 917 -42.70 -3.91 -40.12
N VAL A 918 -41.64 -3.11 -40.26
CA VAL A 918 -40.38 -3.29 -39.51
C VAL A 918 -40.60 -3.06 -38.02
N LYS A 919 -41.34 -1.99 -37.66
CA LYS A 919 -41.73 -1.70 -36.28
C LYS A 919 -42.59 -2.81 -35.66
N TYR A 920 -43.52 -3.40 -36.42
CA TYR A 920 -44.31 -4.55 -35.98
C TYR A 920 -43.40 -5.76 -35.71
N ALA A 921 -42.52 -6.12 -36.64
CA ALA A 921 -41.56 -7.20 -36.46
C ALA A 921 -40.73 -7.02 -35.17
N CYS A 922 -40.17 -5.83 -34.97
CA CYS A 922 -39.38 -5.45 -33.79
C CYS A 922 -40.20 -5.19 -32.51
N THR A 923 -41.54 -5.23 -32.56
CA THR A 923 -42.40 -5.19 -31.37
C THR A 923 -42.54 -6.59 -30.74
N TYR A 924 -42.34 -7.65 -31.53
CA TYR A 924 -42.56 -9.05 -31.13
C TYR A 924 -41.32 -9.95 -31.28
N ALA A 925 -40.17 -9.40 -31.66
CA ALA A 925 -38.89 -10.10 -31.77
C ALA A 925 -37.71 -9.15 -31.52
N ASP A 926 -36.53 -9.69 -31.18
CA ASP A 926 -35.37 -8.89 -30.79
C ASP A 926 -34.64 -8.26 -32.00
N CYS A 927 -34.83 -6.95 -32.18
CA CYS A 927 -34.10 -6.14 -33.15
C CYS A 927 -32.95 -5.33 -32.56
N THR A 928 -32.51 -5.58 -31.31
CA THR A 928 -31.50 -4.77 -30.61
C THR A 928 -30.16 -4.69 -31.38
N SER A 929 -29.85 -5.71 -32.19
CA SER A 929 -28.71 -5.72 -33.12
C SER A 929 -28.71 -4.59 -34.15
N LEU A 930 -29.86 -3.96 -34.44
CA LEU A 930 -29.99 -2.81 -35.35
C LEU A 930 -29.72 -1.46 -34.66
N GLY A 931 -29.73 -1.43 -33.32
CA GLY A 931 -29.54 -0.22 -32.51
C GLY A 931 -28.18 0.46 -32.72
N TYR A 932 -28.08 1.75 -32.38
CA TYR A 932 -26.87 2.53 -32.63
C TYR A 932 -25.63 1.93 -31.94
N GLY A 933 -24.62 1.57 -32.74
CA GLY A 933 -23.40 0.89 -32.27
C GLY A 933 -23.49 -0.64 -32.14
N SER A 934 -24.64 -1.26 -32.42
CA SER A 934 -24.82 -2.72 -32.41
C SER A 934 -24.26 -3.43 -33.65
N SER A 935 -24.17 -4.76 -33.60
CA SER A 935 -23.57 -5.64 -34.63
C SER A 935 -24.11 -5.48 -36.05
N CYS A 936 -25.38 -5.10 -36.20
CA CYS A 936 -26.06 -4.90 -37.48
C CYS A 936 -26.43 -3.43 -37.75
N ASN A 937 -25.82 -2.46 -37.04
CA ASN A 937 -26.20 -1.05 -37.14
C ASN A 937 -25.82 -0.38 -38.48
N GLY A 938 -24.88 -0.95 -39.23
CA GLY A 938 -24.43 -0.41 -40.53
C GLY A 938 -25.17 -0.94 -41.75
N LEU A 939 -26.33 -1.58 -41.58
CA LEU A 939 -27.17 -2.03 -42.70
C LEU A 939 -27.88 -0.86 -43.40
N ASP A 940 -28.19 -1.04 -44.68
CA ASP A 940 -29.09 -0.16 -45.45
C ASP A 940 -30.57 -0.39 -45.07
N ALA A 941 -31.51 0.40 -45.62
CA ALA A 941 -32.92 0.29 -45.26
C ALA A 941 -33.47 -1.12 -45.56
N ARG A 942 -33.14 -1.67 -46.72
CA ARG A 942 -33.40 -3.06 -47.11
C ARG A 942 -32.86 -4.10 -46.13
N GLY A 943 -31.62 -3.96 -45.67
CA GLY A 943 -30.96 -4.85 -44.72
C GLY A 943 -31.60 -4.78 -43.34
N ASN A 944 -31.82 -3.57 -42.81
CA ASN A 944 -32.53 -3.35 -41.55
C ASN A 944 -33.92 -4.02 -41.57
N ALA A 945 -34.70 -3.80 -42.64
CA ALA A 945 -36.01 -4.42 -42.78
C ALA A 945 -35.90 -5.96 -42.86
N SER A 946 -34.97 -6.48 -43.66
CA SER A 946 -34.75 -7.92 -43.79
C SER A 946 -34.33 -8.57 -42.46
N TYR A 947 -33.51 -7.91 -41.65
CA TYR A 947 -33.08 -8.43 -40.35
C TYR A 947 -34.26 -8.50 -39.37
N ALA A 948 -35.06 -7.43 -39.29
CA ALA A 948 -36.27 -7.39 -38.49
C ALA A 948 -37.27 -8.48 -38.89
N PHE A 949 -37.54 -8.62 -40.18
CA PHE A 949 -38.41 -9.66 -40.72
C PHE A 949 -37.88 -11.07 -40.40
N ASN A 950 -36.56 -11.30 -40.49
CA ASN A 950 -35.97 -12.58 -40.08
C ASN A 950 -36.17 -12.84 -38.58
N GLN A 951 -35.84 -11.88 -37.70
CA GLN A 951 -35.94 -12.11 -36.26
C GLN A 951 -37.38 -12.44 -35.83
N TYR A 952 -38.39 -11.79 -36.43
CA TYR A 952 -39.79 -12.17 -36.25
C TYR A 952 -40.07 -13.60 -36.76
N PHE A 953 -39.70 -13.91 -38.01
CA PHE A 953 -39.91 -15.23 -38.61
C PHE A 953 -39.27 -16.38 -37.80
N GLN A 954 -38.05 -16.18 -37.26
CA GLN A 954 -37.40 -17.18 -36.40
C GLN A 954 -38.06 -17.29 -35.02
N THR A 955 -38.42 -16.16 -34.39
CA THR A 955 -39.11 -16.12 -33.08
C THR A 955 -40.43 -16.88 -33.12
N PHE A 956 -41.17 -16.77 -34.22
CA PHE A 956 -42.42 -17.51 -34.45
C PHE A 956 -42.22 -18.87 -35.13
N ASN A 957 -41.06 -19.51 -34.93
CA ASN A 957 -40.75 -20.89 -35.33
C ASN A 957 -40.97 -21.18 -36.82
N GLN A 958 -40.71 -20.20 -37.70
CA GLN A 958 -40.85 -20.29 -39.15
C GLN A 958 -42.28 -20.68 -39.64
N GLN A 959 -43.32 -20.43 -38.84
CA GLN A 959 -44.69 -20.81 -39.17
C GLN A 959 -45.21 -20.13 -40.45
N LYS A 960 -46.04 -20.84 -41.23
CA LYS A 960 -46.60 -20.33 -42.49
C LYS A 960 -47.42 -19.07 -42.24
N GLY A 961 -47.03 -17.96 -42.87
CA GLY A 961 -47.62 -16.63 -42.68
C GLY A 961 -46.77 -15.67 -41.82
N THR A 962 -45.76 -16.17 -41.08
CA THR A 962 -44.87 -15.32 -40.25
C THR A 962 -43.76 -14.59 -41.05
N CYS A 963 -43.85 -14.65 -42.38
CA CYS A 963 -43.03 -13.88 -43.32
C CYS A 963 -43.92 -13.20 -44.38
N ASP A 964 -45.09 -12.72 -43.97
CA ASP A 964 -45.97 -11.88 -44.79
C ASP A 964 -46.13 -10.50 -44.16
N PHE A 965 -45.24 -9.60 -44.57
CA PHE A 965 -45.25 -8.18 -44.20
C PHE A 965 -45.86 -7.38 -45.36
N HIS A 966 -47.15 -7.57 -45.62
CA HIS A 966 -47.89 -6.90 -46.70
C HIS A 966 -47.30 -7.14 -48.10
N ASN A 967 -46.83 -8.37 -48.39
CA ASN A 967 -46.03 -8.73 -49.58
C ASN A 967 -44.65 -8.05 -49.71
N LEU A 968 -44.19 -7.26 -48.72
CA LEU A 968 -42.84 -6.67 -48.72
C LEU A 968 -41.73 -7.68 -48.41
N SER A 969 -42.07 -8.92 -48.05
CA SER A 969 -41.18 -9.95 -47.55
C SER A 969 -41.28 -11.29 -48.31
N VAL A 970 -40.20 -12.06 -48.31
CA VAL A 970 -40.13 -13.40 -48.91
C VAL A 970 -39.25 -14.34 -48.08
N VAL A 971 -39.61 -15.63 -48.03
CA VAL A 971 -38.78 -16.66 -47.40
C VAL A 971 -37.73 -17.14 -48.40
N THR A 972 -36.46 -16.97 -48.06
CA THR A 972 -35.31 -17.49 -48.83
C THR A 972 -34.66 -18.70 -48.15
N LYS A 973 -34.02 -19.55 -48.96
CA LYS A 973 -33.11 -20.63 -48.52
C LYS A 973 -31.63 -20.29 -48.73
N ILE A 974 -31.35 -19.13 -49.35
CA ILE A 974 -30.01 -18.58 -49.50
C ILE A 974 -29.74 -17.75 -48.25
N GLN A 975 -28.60 -17.98 -47.60
CA GLN A 975 -28.23 -17.23 -46.40
C GLN A 975 -28.00 -15.75 -46.77
N PRO A 976 -28.67 -14.79 -46.11
CA PRO A 976 -28.50 -13.37 -46.40
C PRO A 976 -27.05 -12.93 -46.17
N THR A 977 -26.40 -12.44 -47.23
CA THR A 977 -25.01 -11.93 -47.18
C THR A 977 -25.01 -10.45 -46.85
N THR A 978 -24.61 -10.13 -45.63
CA THR A 978 -24.37 -8.78 -45.15
C THR A 978 -23.01 -8.26 -45.62
N GLY A 979 -22.91 -6.97 -45.94
CA GLY A 979 -21.64 -6.32 -46.26
C GLY A 979 -20.69 -6.13 -45.05
N MET A 980 -21.11 -6.59 -43.86
CA MET A 980 -20.39 -6.50 -42.59
C MET A 980 -20.19 -7.91 -42.03
N SER A 981 -18.95 -8.28 -41.70
CA SER A 981 -18.60 -9.60 -41.15
C SER A 981 -19.32 -9.97 -39.85
N ASP A 982 -19.75 -8.96 -39.10
CA ASP A 982 -20.14 -9.08 -37.70
C ASP A 982 -21.68 -9.14 -37.54
N CYS A 983 -22.44 -8.79 -38.59
CA CYS A 983 -23.90 -8.90 -38.62
C CYS A 983 -24.34 -10.25 -39.21
N LYS A 984 -25.02 -11.08 -38.41
CA LYS A 984 -25.44 -12.44 -38.81
C LYS A 984 -26.95 -12.63 -38.70
N TYR A 985 -27.54 -13.25 -39.72
CA TYR A 985 -28.96 -13.60 -39.73
C TYR A 985 -29.14 -14.98 -39.09
N GLU A 986 -29.62 -14.97 -37.85
CA GLU A 986 -29.71 -16.17 -37.01
C GLU A 986 -30.84 -17.12 -37.42
N ILE A 987 -30.77 -18.34 -36.89
CA ILE A 987 -31.79 -19.39 -36.98
C ILE A 987 -32.05 -19.86 -35.54
N MET A 988 -33.31 -19.80 -35.08
CA MET A 988 -33.65 -20.17 -33.71
C MET A 988 -33.65 -21.71 -33.50
N ILE A 989 -33.64 -22.11 -32.22
CA ILE A 989 -33.71 -23.50 -31.78
C ILE A 989 -35.12 -24.07 -32.05
N ASP A 990 -35.19 -25.30 -32.56
CA ASP A 990 -36.43 -26.07 -32.73
C ASP A 990 -36.91 -26.57 -31.37
N LEU A 991 -37.85 -25.84 -30.76
CA LEU A 991 -38.48 -26.18 -29.48
C LEU A 991 -39.56 -27.26 -29.60
N GLY A 992 -39.71 -27.92 -30.76
CA GLY A 992 -40.55 -29.11 -30.95
C GLY A 992 -42.07 -28.89 -30.87
N LYS A 993 -42.54 -27.65 -30.78
CA LYS A 993 -43.97 -27.30 -30.65
C LYS A 993 -44.73 -27.33 -31.98
N HIS A 994 -44.72 -28.49 -32.64
CA HIS A 994 -45.76 -28.80 -33.63
C HIS A 994 -47.05 -29.29 -32.95
N GLU A 995 -48.17 -29.13 -33.63
CA GLU A 995 -49.50 -29.08 -33.02
C GLU A 995 -49.96 -30.39 -32.36
N LYS A 996 -50.55 -30.29 -31.16
CA LYS A 996 -51.46 -31.32 -30.65
C LYS A 996 -52.90 -30.92 -30.94
N SER A 997 -53.47 -31.51 -31.99
CA SER A 997 -54.90 -31.39 -32.32
C SER A 997 -55.78 -31.75 -31.12
N ARG A 998 -56.75 -30.86 -30.81
CA ARG A 998 -57.93 -31.15 -29.99
C ARG A 998 -59.13 -30.38 -30.54
N ASN A 999 -59.95 -31.08 -31.32
CA ASN A 999 -61.27 -30.59 -31.72
C ASN A 999 -62.32 -30.79 -30.61
N PRO A 1000 -63.49 -30.10 -30.69
CA PRO A 1000 -64.20 -29.64 -29.49
C PRO A 1000 -65.48 -30.44 -29.14
N VAL A 1001 -66.11 -30.05 -28.03
CA VAL A 1001 -67.54 -30.29 -27.75
C VAL A 1001 -68.22 -28.93 -27.47
N THR A 1002 -69.49 -28.80 -27.82
CA THR A 1002 -70.15 -27.52 -28.11
C THR A 1002 -71.55 -27.38 -27.48
N SER A 1003 -71.93 -26.14 -27.12
CA SER A 1003 -73.33 -25.66 -27.10
C SER A 1003 -73.32 -24.11 -27.17
N VAL A 1004 -73.30 -23.47 -28.34
CA VAL A 1004 -74.38 -23.29 -29.35
C VAL A 1004 -75.39 -22.19 -28.99
N ALA A 1005 -75.15 -20.97 -29.51
CA ALA A 1005 -76.11 -19.98 -30.02
C ALA A 1005 -75.34 -18.72 -30.49
N ALA A 1006 -75.59 -18.09 -31.65
CA ALA A 1006 -76.39 -18.45 -32.82
C ALA A 1006 -75.95 -17.64 -34.07
N PHE A 1007 -76.48 -17.99 -35.25
CA PHE A 1007 -76.43 -17.28 -36.56
C PHE A 1007 -75.05 -17.05 -37.24
N GLY A 1008 -74.88 -17.59 -38.47
CA GLY A 1008 -73.68 -17.29 -39.30
C GLY A 1008 -73.55 -17.86 -40.74
N TRP A 1009 -74.39 -18.81 -41.19
CA TRP A 1009 -74.74 -19.20 -42.60
C TRP A 1009 -73.71 -18.89 -43.75
N ARG A 1010 -73.27 -19.83 -44.63
CA ARG A 1010 -73.73 -21.21 -44.95
C ARG A 1010 -72.83 -21.92 -46.02
N LEU A 1011 -73.00 -23.25 -46.20
CA LEU A 1011 -72.66 -24.11 -47.38
C LEU A 1011 -71.18 -24.51 -47.61
N GLN A 1012 -70.80 -25.67 -48.20
CA GLN A 1012 -71.30 -27.07 -48.35
C GLN A 1012 -70.27 -27.84 -49.26
N ASP A 1013 -70.12 -29.18 -49.36
CA ASP A 1013 -70.45 -30.36 -48.53
C ASP A 1013 -69.71 -31.63 -49.05
N LEU A 1014 -69.75 -32.76 -48.31
CA LEU A 1014 -69.51 -34.17 -48.76
C LEU A 1014 -68.14 -34.57 -49.38
N SER A 1015 -67.68 -35.83 -49.42
CA SER A 1015 -67.83 -37.02 -48.54
C SER A 1015 -66.87 -38.16 -48.94
N TYR A 1016 -66.78 -39.21 -48.11
CA TYR A 1016 -66.34 -40.60 -48.42
C TYR A 1016 -64.90 -40.95 -48.88
N SER A 1017 -64.30 -41.85 -48.09
CA SER A 1017 -63.40 -42.97 -48.44
C SER A 1017 -62.35 -42.89 -49.56
N GLY A 1018 -61.08 -43.13 -49.18
CA GLY A 1018 -60.32 -44.25 -49.76
C GLY A 1018 -59.11 -43.96 -50.67
N VAL A 1019 -57.93 -44.40 -50.19
CA VAL A 1019 -56.98 -45.25 -50.95
C VAL A 1019 -56.35 -44.68 -52.26
N VAL A 1020 -55.09 -44.19 -52.11
CA VAL A 1020 -53.90 -44.48 -52.97
C VAL A 1020 -53.70 -43.75 -54.33
N VAL A 1021 -52.41 -43.53 -54.71
CA VAL A 1021 -51.87 -43.18 -56.08
C VAL A 1021 -52.16 -41.74 -56.57
N VAL A 1022 -51.30 -40.97 -57.27
CA VAL A 1022 -49.88 -41.06 -57.77
C VAL A 1022 -49.35 -39.60 -57.96
N MET A 1023 -48.13 -39.23 -57.52
CA MET A 1023 -46.84 -39.11 -58.26
C MET A 1023 -46.75 -38.17 -59.50
N LEU A 1024 -45.57 -37.51 -59.64
CA LEU A 1024 -44.96 -36.96 -60.89
C LEU A 1024 -45.72 -35.80 -61.60
N SER A 1025 -45.19 -34.93 -62.51
CA SER A 1025 -43.86 -34.46 -62.97
C SER A 1025 -44.09 -33.34 -64.04
N PHE A 1026 -43.20 -32.43 -64.50
CA PHE A 1026 -41.79 -32.08 -64.24
C PHE A 1026 -41.41 -30.69 -64.85
N ILE A 1027 -40.15 -30.27 -64.63
CA ILE A 1027 -39.18 -29.43 -65.41
C ILE A 1027 -39.65 -28.94 -66.82
N ILE A 1028 -39.33 -27.73 -67.33
CA ILE A 1028 -38.08 -27.32 -68.06
C ILE A 1028 -38.06 -25.79 -68.36
N SER A 1029 -36.83 -25.23 -68.54
CA SER A 1029 -36.44 -23.94 -69.17
C SER A 1029 -36.47 -22.64 -68.33
N TRP A 1030 -35.56 -21.67 -68.53
CA TRP A 1030 -34.14 -21.66 -68.98
C TRP A 1030 -33.59 -20.23 -68.73
N VAL A 1031 -32.29 -20.09 -68.46
CA VAL A 1031 -31.52 -18.81 -68.43
C VAL A 1031 -32.05 -17.69 -67.52
N SER A 1032 -31.50 -17.62 -66.31
CA SER A 1032 -30.48 -16.61 -65.95
C SER A 1032 -29.56 -17.18 -64.88
#